data_AF-A0A3P6B6S7-F1
#
_entry.id   AF-A0A3P6B6S7-F1
#
_cell.length_a   1.000
_cell.length_b   1.000
_cell.length_c   1.000
_cell.angle_alpha   90.00
_cell.angle_beta   90.00
_cell.angle_gamma   90.00
#
_symmetry.space_group_name_H-M   'P 1'
#
loop_
_entity.id
_entity.type
_entity.pdbx_description
1 polymer ?
#
loop_
_entity_poly.entity_id
_entity_poly.type
_entity_poly.pdbx_seq_one_letter_code
_entity_poly.pdbx_strand_id
1 'polypeptide(L)'
;MAVVTNLRSCLKISYVIFAFCSAFFLGALKGLIVGPVAGLTLIAGNVGVILGLFPAHVTWTVYTVAKTNRFDIPLKLAILVALPALFGIWLGLSIAISVLVGVGYGFFTPWISAFEAFRQDTESNKFFHCLVDGTWGTIKGSCTVVTDFADLCYHSYPLYLKELRESPDSNELQTLRLIHVPGCIIVGIIGLVIDIPLFTAIAVVKSPYLLFKGWYRLAQDAINREGPFLEIACIPVAGLTILLWPIIVIGFVLTTIFASIFVGLYGAIVVFQERSFRRGVSYVIAVVGEFDEYTNDWLYLREGTIFPKPRYRMTKGSFSSEVSVIVHPTTVSRVNSSGSVEPPAMLVPSLVRSVSVRGAIQEVRMVQIWEHMMGWFEMEGKELLDQGVITPADLYESLKGRHGTESSIISVGLPSYALLHTLLRSIKAGAHGVLLLDGSEVTHLNRPQDKFLDWFFNPIMVLKDQIRVIKLGESEVRYLEKVVLFGNDEQRMEAWDNGGKTPKKNLRAAQIQGISRRMMGMVRSVSKLPTYRRRFRQVIKALITYWLEKQGLNRTGSMSSGDFIEEEEELTKREAALNMLTRNGNYVLVVSYGSMRRQITTRDGDTINIDVTVYLNGYHGDTSATFFCGDVDEKAKNLVTKEPLEKAISICGPGVEYKKIGKTIHDHADKHKYGVVRQFVGHGNNEAGRMVLNQTFTIEPMLTIGSIKPVMWDDNWTVVTEDASLSAQFEHTILITKDGAEILTNC
;
A
#
# COMPACT_ATOMS: atom_id res chain seq x y z
N MET A 1 27.34 17.00 38.79
CA MET A 1 26.90 16.53 37.45
C MET A 1 25.38 16.42 37.30
N ALA A 2 24.64 15.86 38.27
CA ALA A 2 23.17 15.73 38.20
C ALA A 2 22.39 17.05 37.94
N VAL A 3 22.87 18.17 38.47
CA VAL A 3 22.26 19.51 38.24
C VAL A 3 22.49 20.01 36.81
N VAL A 4 23.67 19.74 36.22
CA VAL A 4 24.01 20.15 34.85
C VAL A 4 23.27 19.31 33.81
N THR A 5 23.07 18.01 34.07
CA THR A 5 22.22 17.15 33.25
C THR A 5 20.75 17.57 33.32
N ASN A 6 20.25 17.98 34.49
CA ASN A 6 18.87 18.46 34.65
C ASN A 6 18.65 19.81 33.93
N LEU A 7 19.62 20.73 34.00
CA LEU A 7 19.59 22.01 33.29
C LEU A 7 19.62 21.83 31.76
N ARG A 8 20.48 20.93 31.25
CA ARG A 8 20.56 20.63 29.81
C ARG A 8 19.29 19.96 29.29
N SER A 9 18.66 19.09 30.07
CA SER A 9 17.35 18.51 29.74
C SER A 9 16.23 19.55 29.77
N CYS A 10 16.20 20.43 30.77
CA CYS A 10 15.24 21.53 30.88
C CYS A 10 15.34 22.50 29.69
N LEU A 11 16.57 22.85 29.28
CA LEU A 11 16.82 23.69 28.10
C LEU A 11 16.36 23.02 26.79
N LYS A 12 16.56 21.71 26.64
CA LYS A 12 16.07 20.95 25.48
C LYS A 12 14.54 20.92 25.43
N ILE A 13 13.88 20.68 26.56
CA ILE A 13 12.41 20.68 26.64
C ILE A 13 11.87 22.08 26.33
N SER A 14 12.46 23.12 26.90
CA SER A 14 12.09 24.51 26.62
C SER A 14 12.27 24.86 25.14
N TYR A 15 13.36 24.41 24.50
CA TYR A 15 13.59 24.60 23.07
C TYR A 15 12.53 23.88 22.21
N VAL A 16 12.17 22.63 22.53
CA VAL A 16 11.14 21.88 21.79
C VAL A 16 9.77 22.56 21.90
N ILE A 17 9.40 23.02 23.10
CA ILE A 17 8.16 23.77 23.31
C ILE A 17 8.18 25.07 22.51
N PHE A 18 9.28 25.81 22.58
CA PHE A 18 9.43 27.06 21.83
C PHE A 18 9.39 26.84 20.31
N ALA A 19 10.05 25.80 19.79
CA ALA A 19 10.04 25.44 18.39
C ALA A 19 8.64 25.02 17.93
N PHE A 20 7.92 24.23 18.72
CA PHE A 20 6.52 23.87 18.44
C PHE A 20 5.61 25.08 18.40
N CYS A 21 5.64 25.93 19.43
CA CYS A 21 4.84 27.16 19.46
C CYS A 21 5.18 28.08 18.28
N SER A 22 6.46 28.23 17.97
CA SER A 22 6.91 29.02 16.82
C SER A 22 6.39 28.46 15.50
N ALA A 23 6.54 27.15 15.25
CA ALA A 23 6.03 26.49 14.05
C ALA A 23 4.50 26.62 13.94
N PHE A 24 3.79 26.49 15.07
CA PHE A 24 2.34 26.61 15.15
C PHE A 24 1.87 28.01 14.73
N PHE A 25 2.42 29.07 15.35
CA PHE A 25 2.03 30.46 15.05
C PHE A 25 2.52 30.93 13.68
N LEU A 26 3.76 30.61 13.29
CA LEU A 26 4.30 30.97 11.98
C LEU A 26 3.57 30.22 10.86
N GLY A 27 3.23 28.95 11.08
CA GLY A 27 2.43 28.16 10.15
C GLY A 27 1.01 28.71 10.00
N ALA A 28 0.36 29.12 11.09
CA ALA A 28 -0.95 29.78 11.03
C ALA A 28 -0.89 31.13 10.31
N LEU A 29 0.12 31.95 10.59
CA LEU A 29 0.36 33.22 9.89
C LEU A 29 0.60 33.00 8.38
N LYS A 30 1.39 31.99 8.03
CA LYS A 30 1.64 31.60 6.65
C LYS A 30 0.39 31.09 5.96
N GLY A 31 -0.43 30.28 6.64
CA GLY A 31 -1.75 29.88 6.17
C GLY A 31 -2.67 31.08 5.92
N LEU A 32 -2.57 32.14 6.73
CA LEU A 32 -3.35 33.37 6.56
C LEU A 32 -2.86 34.25 5.41
N ILE A 33 -1.56 34.26 5.12
CA ILE A 33 -0.97 35.07 4.04
C ILE A 33 -1.01 34.35 2.68
N VAL A 34 -0.49 33.12 2.64
CA VAL A 34 -0.37 32.31 1.41
C VAL A 34 -1.69 31.61 1.08
N GLY A 35 -2.45 31.23 2.10
CA GLY A 35 -3.66 30.43 1.93
C GLY A 35 -4.77 31.11 1.16
N PRO A 36 -5.05 32.41 1.30
CA PRO A 36 -6.01 33.10 0.44
C PRO A 36 -5.61 33.05 -1.04
N VAL A 37 -4.32 33.19 -1.36
CA VAL A 37 -3.84 33.14 -2.75
C VAL A 37 -3.98 31.73 -3.33
N ALA A 38 -3.51 30.71 -2.61
CA ALA A 38 -3.62 29.32 -3.04
C ALA A 38 -5.08 28.83 -3.10
N GLY A 39 -5.88 29.21 -2.10
CA GLY A 39 -7.31 28.93 -2.02
C GLY A 39 -8.09 29.59 -3.15
N LEU A 40 -7.87 30.89 -3.41
CA LEU A 40 -8.50 31.60 -4.54
C LEU A 40 -8.11 31.00 -5.89
N THR A 41 -6.83 30.63 -6.07
CA THR A 41 -6.36 29.96 -7.29
C THR A 41 -7.11 28.64 -7.51
N LEU A 42 -7.26 27.83 -6.47
CA LEU A 42 -7.99 26.56 -6.52
C LEU A 42 -9.48 26.79 -6.79
N ILE A 43 -10.12 27.71 -6.07
CA ILE A 43 -11.55 28.01 -6.20
C ILE A 43 -11.85 28.55 -7.59
N ALA A 44 -11.14 29.58 -8.05
CA ALA A 44 -11.33 30.17 -9.36
C ALA A 44 -11.06 29.16 -10.48
N GLY A 45 -10.01 28.34 -10.31
CA GLY A 45 -9.68 27.26 -11.24
C GLY A 45 -10.80 26.21 -11.35
N ASN A 46 -11.23 25.64 -10.22
CA ASN A 46 -12.29 24.63 -10.20
C ASN A 46 -13.63 25.17 -10.68
N VAL A 47 -14.01 26.38 -10.24
CA VAL A 47 -15.24 27.04 -10.71
C VAL A 47 -15.17 27.32 -12.22
N GLY A 48 -14.01 27.76 -12.72
CA GLY A 48 -13.78 27.93 -14.15
C GLY A 48 -13.93 26.64 -14.94
N VAL A 49 -13.36 25.52 -14.44
CA VAL A 49 -13.53 24.18 -15.04
C VAL A 49 -14.99 23.75 -15.02
N ILE A 50 -15.68 23.91 -13.88
CA ILE A 50 -17.11 23.56 -13.72
C ILE A 50 -17.93 24.33 -14.74
N LEU A 51 -17.87 25.66 -14.75
CA LEU A 51 -18.68 26.49 -15.63
C LEU A 51 -18.32 26.29 -17.11
N GLY A 52 -17.03 26.16 -17.43
CA GLY A 52 -16.56 25.96 -18.80
C GLY A 52 -16.95 24.62 -19.41
N LEU A 53 -16.91 23.52 -18.62
CA LEU A 53 -17.27 22.18 -19.09
C LEU A 53 -18.74 21.83 -18.87
N PHE A 54 -19.49 22.61 -18.09
CA PHE A 54 -20.89 22.33 -17.78
C PHE A 54 -21.77 22.12 -19.04
N PRO A 55 -21.71 22.96 -20.10
CA PRO A 55 -22.48 22.71 -21.32
C PRO A 55 -22.11 21.39 -22.00
N ALA A 56 -20.82 21.03 -21.99
CA ALA A 56 -20.35 19.75 -22.53
C ALA A 56 -20.87 18.57 -21.69
N HIS A 57 -20.84 18.67 -20.37
CA HIS A 57 -21.37 17.64 -19.47
C HIS A 57 -22.88 17.44 -19.63
N VAL A 58 -23.64 18.54 -19.74
CA VAL A 58 -25.08 18.52 -20.01
C VAL A 58 -25.36 17.80 -21.34
N THR A 59 -24.69 18.21 -22.42
CA THR A 59 -24.89 17.62 -23.75
C THR A 59 -24.49 16.14 -23.80
N TRP A 60 -23.34 15.75 -23.23
CA TRP A 60 -22.91 14.36 -23.18
C TRP A 60 -23.87 13.47 -22.36
N THR A 61 -24.41 13.99 -21.26
CA THR A 61 -25.37 13.26 -20.43
C THR A 61 -26.69 13.06 -21.15
N VAL A 62 -27.26 14.13 -21.71
CA VAL A 62 -28.51 14.07 -22.47
C VAL A 62 -28.36 13.11 -23.65
N TYR A 63 -27.25 13.20 -24.39
CA TYR A 63 -26.94 12.27 -25.47
C TYR A 63 -26.89 10.81 -25.02
N THR A 64 -26.27 10.56 -23.86
CA THR A 64 -26.12 9.21 -23.30
C THR A 64 -27.45 8.63 -22.84
N VAL A 65 -28.28 9.43 -22.15
CA VAL A 65 -29.63 9.03 -21.72
C VAL A 65 -30.54 8.74 -22.92
N ALA A 66 -30.44 9.54 -23.99
CA ALA A 66 -31.19 9.29 -25.21
C ALA A 66 -30.79 7.98 -25.89
N LYS A 67 -29.47 7.74 -26.02
CA LYS A 67 -28.91 6.64 -26.81
C LYS A 67 -28.74 5.32 -26.06
N THR A 68 -28.79 5.29 -24.73
CA THR A 68 -28.65 4.03 -23.96
C THR A 68 -29.82 3.08 -24.19
N ASN A 69 -29.56 1.78 -24.28
CA ASN A 69 -30.59 0.74 -24.42
C ASN A 69 -31.08 0.20 -23.07
N ARG A 70 -30.56 0.72 -21.95
CA ARG A 70 -30.86 0.20 -20.60
C ARG A 70 -32.22 0.66 -20.04
N PHE A 71 -32.76 1.77 -20.54
CA PHE A 71 -33.99 2.40 -20.08
C PHE A 71 -35.10 2.26 -21.10
N ASP A 72 -36.33 1.99 -20.65
CA ASP A 72 -37.50 2.07 -21.52
C ASP A 72 -37.84 3.52 -21.91
N ILE A 73 -38.61 3.70 -22.98
CA ILE A 73 -38.95 5.03 -23.51
C ILE A 73 -39.61 5.93 -22.43
N PRO A 74 -40.57 5.45 -21.62
CA PRO A 74 -41.18 6.25 -20.57
C PRO A 74 -40.18 6.72 -19.50
N LEU A 75 -39.25 5.85 -19.09
CA LEU A 75 -38.21 6.21 -18.12
C LEU A 75 -37.22 7.21 -18.67
N LYS A 76 -36.83 7.10 -19.95
CA LYS A 76 -35.98 8.09 -20.61
C LYS A 76 -36.62 9.48 -20.55
N LEU A 77 -37.92 9.57 -20.84
CA LEU A 77 -38.66 10.84 -20.78
C LEU A 77 -38.71 11.39 -19.35
N ALA A 78 -39.00 10.54 -18.36
CA ALA A 78 -39.02 10.94 -16.95
C ALA A 78 -37.64 11.47 -16.47
N ILE A 79 -36.56 10.77 -16.82
CA ILE A 79 -35.18 11.20 -16.50
C ILE A 79 -34.87 12.54 -17.19
N LEU A 80 -35.27 12.71 -18.45
CA LEU A 80 -35.01 13.93 -19.21
C LEU A 80 -35.73 15.14 -18.61
N VAL A 81 -36.94 14.96 -18.07
CA VAL A 81 -37.69 16.01 -17.36
C VAL A 81 -37.05 16.37 -16.02
N ALA A 82 -36.50 15.40 -15.29
CA ALA A 82 -35.82 15.64 -14.01
C ALA A 82 -34.40 16.23 -14.16
N LEU A 83 -33.76 16.00 -15.31
CA LEU A 83 -32.36 16.35 -15.57
C LEU A 83 -32.01 17.82 -15.32
N PRO A 84 -32.82 18.82 -15.74
CA PRO A 84 -32.51 20.23 -15.51
C PRO A 84 -32.39 20.59 -14.03
N ALA A 85 -33.31 20.07 -13.19
CA ALA A 85 -33.26 20.29 -11.75
C ALA A 85 -32.01 19.64 -11.12
N LEU A 86 -31.69 18.41 -11.54
CA LEU A 86 -30.49 17.70 -11.09
C LEU A 86 -29.20 18.45 -11.48
N PHE A 87 -29.13 19.02 -12.68
CA PHE A 87 -27.98 19.83 -13.08
C PHE A 87 -27.85 21.12 -12.28
N GLY A 88 -28.97 21.79 -11.97
CA GLY A 88 -28.96 22.96 -11.10
C GLY A 88 -28.41 22.66 -9.70
N ILE A 89 -28.90 21.57 -9.09
CA ILE A 89 -28.42 21.10 -7.78
C ILE A 89 -26.94 20.73 -7.86
N TRP A 90 -26.54 19.97 -8.88
CA TRP A 90 -25.16 19.53 -9.05
C TRP A 90 -24.19 20.69 -9.26
N LEU A 91 -24.59 21.70 -10.03
CA LEU A 91 -23.80 22.91 -10.26
C LEU A 91 -23.58 23.67 -8.95
N GLY A 92 -24.66 23.94 -8.20
CA GLY A 92 -24.58 24.64 -6.91
C GLY A 92 -23.71 23.88 -5.90
N LEU A 93 -23.91 22.56 -5.77
CA LEU A 93 -23.15 21.72 -4.87
C LEU A 93 -21.66 21.67 -5.26
N SER A 94 -21.34 21.57 -6.56
CA SER A 94 -19.96 21.53 -7.05
C SER A 94 -19.20 22.84 -6.75
N ILE A 95 -19.88 23.98 -6.87
CA ILE A 95 -19.31 25.29 -6.52
C ILE A 95 -19.09 25.38 -5.01
N ALA A 96 -20.08 25.01 -4.20
CA ALA A 96 -19.98 25.04 -2.73
C ALA A 96 -18.84 24.13 -2.21
N ILE A 97 -18.72 22.91 -2.75
CA ILE A 97 -17.63 21.98 -2.41
C ILE A 97 -16.29 22.57 -2.84
N SER A 98 -16.19 23.20 -4.02
CA SER A 98 -14.95 23.83 -4.48
C SER A 98 -14.48 24.93 -3.55
N VAL A 99 -15.41 25.74 -3.00
CA VAL A 99 -15.10 26.76 -1.99
C VAL A 99 -14.58 26.12 -0.70
N LEU A 100 -15.29 25.11 -0.19
CA LEU A 100 -14.90 24.42 1.05
C LEU A 100 -13.50 23.77 0.92
N VAL A 101 -13.27 23.05 -0.18
CA VAL A 101 -11.99 22.40 -0.47
C VAL A 101 -10.88 23.44 -0.66
N GLY A 102 -11.16 24.54 -1.36
CA GLY A 102 -10.18 25.61 -1.58
C GLY A 102 -9.77 26.32 -0.29
N VAL A 103 -10.72 26.62 0.59
CA VAL A 103 -10.44 27.21 1.91
C VAL A 103 -9.63 26.23 2.77
N GLY A 104 -10.05 24.96 2.84
CA GLY A 104 -9.34 23.93 3.59
C GLY A 104 -7.90 23.71 3.08
N TYR A 105 -7.76 23.47 1.77
CA TYR A 105 -6.45 23.27 1.14
C TYR A 105 -5.54 24.49 1.31
N GLY A 106 -6.09 25.69 1.07
CA GLY A 106 -5.37 26.95 1.18
C GLY A 106 -4.85 27.20 2.59
N PHE A 107 -5.65 26.92 3.63
CA PHE A 107 -5.23 27.17 5.02
C PHE A 107 -4.31 26.07 5.57
N PHE A 108 -4.67 24.79 5.40
CA PHE A 108 -3.95 23.69 6.06
C PHE A 108 -2.66 23.30 5.35
N THR A 109 -2.55 23.42 4.02
CA THR A 109 -1.34 22.99 3.29
C THR A 109 -0.11 23.84 3.63
N PRO A 110 -0.16 25.19 3.61
CA PRO A 110 0.96 26.01 4.07
C PRO A 110 1.26 25.80 5.55
N TRP A 111 0.23 25.55 6.38
CA TRP A 111 0.41 25.31 7.80
C TRP A 111 1.21 24.04 8.05
N ILE A 112 0.86 22.93 7.39
CA ILE A 112 1.60 21.66 7.49
C ILE A 112 3.03 21.81 6.95
N SER A 113 3.22 22.53 5.84
CA SER A 113 4.56 22.78 5.26
C SER A 113 5.50 23.49 6.24
N ALA A 114 4.97 24.35 7.11
CA ALA A 114 5.75 25.03 8.13
C ALA A 114 6.31 24.04 9.17
N PHE A 115 5.54 23.01 9.54
CA PHE A 115 6.00 21.94 10.43
C PHE A 115 7.04 21.03 9.75
N GLU A 116 6.90 20.76 8.46
CA GLU A 116 7.88 19.98 7.70
C GLU A 116 9.24 20.68 7.62
N ALA A 117 9.28 22.02 7.56
CA ALA A 117 10.52 22.79 7.56
C ALA A 117 11.31 22.64 8.89
N PHE A 118 10.63 22.48 10.03
CA PHE A 118 11.28 22.23 11.32
C PHE A 118 11.86 20.81 11.45
N ARG A 119 11.53 19.89 10.53
CA ARG A 119 12.08 18.53 10.46
C ARG A 119 13.49 18.49 9.87
N GLN A 120 13.91 19.50 9.11
CA GLN A 120 15.21 19.49 8.44
C GLN A 120 16.33 19.94 9.41
N ASP A 121 17.38 19.12 9.53
CA ASP A 121 18.46 19.26 10.53
C ASP A 121 19.52 20.34 10.21
N THR A 122 19.26 21.23 9.27
CA THR A 122 20.21 22.32 8.92
C THR A 122 20.16 23.44 9.97
N GLU A 123 21.30 23.70 10.63
CA GLU A 123 21.41 24.61 11.77
C GLU A 123 21.31 26.12 11.42
N SER A 124 21.44 26.50 10.15
CA SER A 124 21.40 27.92 9.75
C SER A 124 20.08 28.27 9.06
N ASN A 125 19.18 28.95 9.79
CA ASN A 125 17.94 29.62 9.33
C ASN A 125 16.63 28.81 9.31
N LYS A 126 16.39 27.91 10.29
CA LYS A 126 15.11 27.17 10.45
C LYS A 126 13.85 28.06 10.36
N PHE A 127 13.91 29.27 10.91
CA PHE A 127 12.79 30.24 10.87
C PHE A 127 12.54 30.83 9.47
N PHE A 128 13.59 31.05 8.69
CA PHE A 128 13.46 31.54 7.31
C PHE A 128 12.89 30.44 6.41
N HIS A 129 13.41 29.22 6.55
CA HIS A 129 12.89 28.03 5.85
C HIS A 129 11.42 27.77 6.18
N CYS A 130 10.99 27.93 7.43
CA CYS A 130 9.58 27.86 7.82
C CYS A 130 8.66 28.82 7.04
N LEU A 131 9.15 30.03 6.74
CA LEU A 131 8.39 31.05 6.00
C LEU A 131 8.43 30.82 4.48
N VAL A 132 9.58 30.41 3.95
CA VAL A 132 9.81 30.33 2.49
C VAL A 132 9.42 28.97 1.92
N ASP A 133 9.80 27.88 2.58
CA ASP A 133 9.66 26.52 2.03
C ASP A 133 8.20 26.10 1.99
N GLY A 134 7.73 25.55 0.87
CA GLY A 134 6.33 25.16 0.73
C GLY A 134 5.37 26.32 0.42
N THR A 135 5.80 27.59 0.41
CA THR A 135 4.96 28.72 -0.04
C THR A 135 4.67 28.63 -1.54
N TRP A 136 5.71 28.61 -2.36
CA TRP A 136 5.56 28.40 -3.81
C TRP A 136 5.05 26.99 -4.13
N GLY A 137 5.48 26.00 -3.34
CA GLY A 137 5.01 24.62 -3.44
C GLY A 137 3.50 24.50 -3.28
N THR A 138 2.89 25.23 -2.32
CA THR A 138 1.44 25.21 -2.10
C THR A 138 0.67 25.81 -3.29
N ILE A 139 1.16 26.93 -3.84
CA ILE A 139 0.53 27.57 -5.01
C ILE A 139 0.63 26.63 -6.22
N LYS A 140 1.81 26.07 -6.50
CA LYS A 140 1.99 25.09 -7.59
C LYS A 140 1.12 23.84 -7.38
N GLY A 141 1.01 23.38 -6.13
CA GLY A 141 0.11 22.30 -5.73
C GLY A 141 -1.35 22.64 -6.04
N SER A 142 -1.80 23.87 -5.75
CA SER A 142 -3.17 24.32 -6.08
C SER A 142 -3.45 24.25 -7.58
N CYS A 143 -2.50 24.67 -8.43
CA CYS A 143 -2.62 24.53 -9.89
C CYS A 143 -2.67 23.06 -10.33
N THR A 144 -1.91 22.19 -9.64
CA THR A 144 -1.89 20.75 -9.93
C THR A 144 -3.25 20.13 -9.59
N VAL A 145 -3.85 20.48 -8.45
CA VAL A 145 -5.19 20.02 -8.04
C VAL A 145 -6.25 20.46 -9.05
N VAL A 146 -6.21 21.72 -9.50
CA VAL A 146 -7.13 22.21 -10.54
C VAL A 146 -6.96 21.43 -11.84
N THR A 147 -5.71 21.16 -12.23
CA THR A 147 -5.42 20.39 -13.46
C THR A 147 -5.90 18.94 -13.33
N ASP A 148 -5.75 18.30 -12.16
CA ASP A 148 -6.25 16.95 -11.88
C ASP A 148 -7.78 16.90 -11.96
N PHE A 149 -8.45 17.92 -11.41
CA PHE A 149 -9.90 18.06 -11.49
C PHE A 149 -10.37 18.31 -12.93
N ALA A 150 -9.68 19.15 -13.69
CA ALA A 150 -9.94 19.38 -15.11
C ALA A 150 -9.79 18.10 -15.94
N ASP A 151 -8.70 17.34 -15.71
CA ASP A 151 -8.47 16.05 -16.36
C ASP A 151 -9.61 15.07 -16.05
N LEU A 152 -10.05 14.99 -14.79
CA LEU A 152 -11.19 14.16 -14.39
C LEU A 152 -12.48 14.54 -15.12
N CYS A 153 -12.82 15.84 -15.14
CA CYS A 153 -14.03 16.36 -15.77
C CYS A 153 -14.00 16.21 -17.30
N TYR A 154 -12.87 16.45 -17.94
CA TYR A 154 -12.77 16.43 -19.39
C TYR A 154 -12.61 15.02 -19.96
N HIS A 155 -11.97 14.12 -19.22
CA HIS A 155 -11.59 12.81 -19.75
C HIS A 155 -12.27 11.63 -19.08
N SER A 156 -12.39 11.63 -17.75
CA SER A 156 -12.96 10.48 -17.04
C SER A 156 -14.48 10.47 -17.13
N TYR A 157 -15.11 11.65 -17.07
CA TYR A 157 -16.56 11.78 -17.16
C TYR A 157 -17.16 11.26 -18.48
N PRO A 158 -16.65 11.66 -19.68
CA PRO A 158 -17.13 11.08 -20.94
C PRO A 158 -16.92 9.57 -21.04
N LEU A 159 -15.85 9.04 -20.45
CA LEU A 159 -15.58 7.60 -20.46
C LEU A 159 -16.63 6.83 -19.64
N TYR A 160 -17.05 7.34 -18.48
CA TYR A 160 -18.15 6.74 -17.72
C TYR A 160 -19.47 6.76 -18.51
N LEU A 161 -19.77 7.86 -19.19
CA LEU A 161 -20.96 7.97 -20.03
C LEU A 161 -20.90 7.04 -21.26
N LYS A 162 -19.71 6.91 -21.88
CA LYS A 162 -19.45 5.96 -22.96
C LYS A 162 -19.70 4.52 -22.51
N GLU A 163 -19.21 4.14 -21.33
CA GLU A 163 -19.41 2.80 -20.75
C GLU A 163 -20.89 2.52 -20.43
N LEU A 164 -21.62 3.53 -19.94
CA LEU A 164 -23.07 3.41 -19.72
C LEU A 164 -23.87 3.20 -21.02
N ARG A 165 -23.34 3.71 -22.14
CA ARG A 165 -23.92 3.57 -23.48
C ARG A 165 -23.56 2.25 -24.15
N GLU A 166 -22.31 1.82 -24.02
CA GLU A 166 -21.70 0.70 -24.78
C GLU A 166 -21.61 -0.61 -23.99
N SER A 167 -22.19 -0.69 -22.79
CA SER A 167 -22.04 -1.89 -21.93
C SER A 167 -22.36 -3.17 -22.71
N PRO A 168 -21.43 -4.14 -22.75
CA PRO A 168 -21.47 -5.26 -23.67
C PRO A 168 -22.65 -6.18 -23.37
N ASP A 169 -23.15 -6.83 -24.42
CA ASP A 169 -24.20 -7.87 -24.45
C ASP A 169 -23.92 -9.12 -23.58
N SER A 170 -22.96 -9.07 -22.65
CA SER A 170 -22.55 -10.18 -21.79
C SER A 170 -22.79 -9.92 -20.30
N ASN A 171 -24.07 -9.94 -19.91
CA ASN A 171 -24.63 -10.55 -18.68
C ASN A 171 -25.96 -9.86 -18.30
N GLU A 172 -27.08 -10.58 -18.48
CA GLU A 172 -28.33 -10.57 -17.68
C GLU A 172 -28.94 -9.24 -17.16
N LEU A 173 -28.49 -8.05 -17.55
CA LEU A 173 -29.07 -6.78 -17.09
C LEU A 173 -30.28 -6.42 -17.97
N GLN A 174 -31.39 -7.12 -17.70
CA GLN A 174 -32.70 -6.83 -18.26
C GLN A 174 -33.09 -5.35 -18.04
N THR A 175 -33.66 -4.72 -19.07
CA THR A 175 -34.03 -3.30 -19.12
C THR A 175 -34.81 -2.82 -17.88
N LEU A 176 -34.47 -1.64 -17.36
CA LEU A 176 -35.24 -1.02 -16.27
C LEU A 176 -36.57 -0.55 -16.85
N ARG A 177 -37.66 -1.22 -16.46
CA ARG A 177 -39.01 -0.77 -16.78
C ARG A 177 -39.48 0.27 -15.77
N LEU A 178 -40.20 1.29 -16.22
CA LEU A 178 -40.78 2.35 -15.36
C LEU A 178 -41.53 1.79 -14.13
N ILE A 179 -42.14 0.61 -14.26
CA ILE A 179 -42.88 -0.05 -13.18
C ILE A 179 -42.05 -0.38 -11.93
N HIS A 180 -40.73 -0.55 -12.05
CA HIS A 180 -39.86 -0.83 -10.90
C HIS A 180 -39.34 0.44 -10.20
N VAL A 181 -39.50 1.61 -10.83
CA VAL A 181 -38.98 2.89 -10.35
C VAL A 181 -39.63 3.36 -9.05
N PRO A 182 -40.96 3.25 -8.85
CA PRO A 182 -41.57 3.61 -7.57
C PRO A 182 -40.98 2.82 -6.39
N GLY A 183 -40.71 1.52 -6.59
CA GLY A 183 -40.06 0.69 -5.57
C GLY A 183 -38.65 1.16 -5.22
N CYS A 184 -37.86 1.55 -6.22
CA CYS A 184 -36.54 2.14 -6.01
C CYS A 184 -36.60 3.48 -5.28
N ILE A 185 -37.54 4.35 -5.64
CA ILE A 185 -37.73 5.67 -4.99
C ILE A 185 -38.13 5.48 -3.53
N ILE A 186 -39.09 4.61 -3.24
CA ILE A 186 -39.56 4.36 -1.87
C ILE A 186 -38.42 3.82 -1.01
N VAL A 187 -37.66 2.82 -1.48
CA VAL A 187 -36.52 2.30 -0.70
C VAL A 187 -35.42 3.35 -0.55
N GLY A 188 -35.15 4.17 -1.58
CA GLY A 188 -34.20 5.28 -1.46
C GLY A 188 -34.60 6.30 -0.38
N ILE A 189 -35.88 6.67 -0.32
CA ILE A 189 -36.41 7.56 0.72
C ILE A 189 -36.33 6.89 2.09
N ILE A 190 -36.70 5.62 2.21
CA ILE A 190 -36.56 4.85 3.46
C ILE A 190 -35.09 4.84 3.91
N GLY A 191 -34.15 4.60 2.98
CA GLY A 191 -32.72 4.64 3.23
C GLY A 191 -32.27 5.99 3.79
N LEU A 192 -32.70 7.10 3.19
CA LEU A 192 -32.38 8.44 3.71
C LEU A 192 -32.96 8.69 5.11
N VAL A 193 -34.21 8.29 5.35
CA VAL A 193 -34.92 8.51 6.61
C VAL A 193 -34.33 7.66 7.75
N ILE A 194 -33.82 6.46 7.45
CA ILE A 194 -33.25 5.54 8.45
C ILE A 194 -31.75 5.79 8.65
N ASP A 195 -30.98 5.84 7.56
CA ASP A 195 -29.52 5.82 7.65
C ASP A 195 -28.98 7.15 8.16
N ILE A 196 -29.54 8.30 7.74
CA ILE A 196 -29.04 9.61 8.20
C ILE A 196 -29.14 9.72 9.73
N PRO A 197 -30.31 9.51 10.38
CA PRO A 197 -30.39 9.61 11.83
C PRO A 197 -29.56 8.54 12.56
N LEU A 198 -29.56 7.29 12.09
CA LEU A 198 -28.86 6.20 12.78
C LEU A 198 -27.34 6.31 12.67
N PHE A 199 -26.80 6.61 11.49
CA PHE A 199 -25.37 6.86 11.32
C PHE A 199 -24.93 8.08 12.14
N THR A 200 -25.74 9.14 12.15
CA THR A 200 -25.48 10.32 12.98
C THR A 200 -25.45 9.94 14.47
N ALA A 201 -26.43 9.18 14.95
CA ALA A 201 -26.49 8.75 16.33
C ALA A 201 -25.29 7.88 16.72
N ILE A 202 -24.93 6.89 15.90
CA ILE A 202 -23.76 6.03 16.12
C ILE A 202 -22.48 6.87 16.14
N ALA A 203 -22.29 7.77 15.16
CA ALA A 203 -21.13 8.63 15.08
C ALA A 203 -21.01 9.56 16.30
N VAL A 204 -22.11 10.19 16.72
CA VAL A 204 -22.14 11.08 17.89
C VAL A 204 -21.87 10.30 19.17
N VAL A 205 -22.49 9.13 19.37
CA VAL A 205 -22.27 8.30 20.57
C VAL A 205 -20.83 7.76 20.64
N LYS A 206 -20.23 7.41 19.50
CA LYS A 206 -18.86 6.89 19.43
C LYS A 206 -17.78 7.97 19.37
N SER A 207 -18.14 9.22 19.03
CA SER A 207 -17.19 10.33 18.92
C SER A 207 -16.39 10.62 20.21
N PRO A 208 -16.95 10.51 21.44
CA PRO A 208 -16.17 10.69 22.66
C PRO A 208 -15.13 9.58 22.83
N TYR A 209 -15.47 8.33 22.48
CA TYR A 209 -14.52 7.22 22.53
C TYR A 209 -13.38 7.43 21.54
N LEU A 210 -13.68 7.85 20.31
CA LEU A 210 -12.68 8.20 19.30
C LEU A 210 -11.78 9.36 19.78
N LEU A 211 -12.37 10.38 20.42
CA LEU A 211 -11.66 11.53 20.97
C LEU A 211 -10.69 11.11 22.07
N PHE A 212 -11.20 10.51 23.16
CA PHE A 212 -10.39 10.20 24.34
C PHE A 212 -9.41 9.06 24.10
N LYS A 213 -9.81 8.01 23.39
CA LYS A 213 -8.92 6.87 23.08
C LYS A 213 -7.85 7.28 22.06
N GLY A 214 -8.23 8.07 21.06
CA GLY A 214 -7.28 8.63 20.11
C GLY A 214 -6.26 9.54 20.77
N TRP A 215 -6.70 10.44 21.65
CA TRP A 215 -5.80 11.26 22.46
C TRP A 215 -4.89 10.44 23.36
N TYR A 216 -5.43 9.46 24.09
CA TYR A 216 -4.65 8.60 24.97
C TYR A 216 -3.54 7.89 24.17
N ARG A 217 -3.88 7.32 23.01
CA ARG A 217 -2.93 6.62 22.16
C ARG A 217 -1.88 7.56 21.57
N LEU A 218 -2.29 8.70 21.00
CA LEU A 218 -1.34 9.68 20.45
C LEU A 218 -0.40 10.24 21.53
N ALA A 219 -0.90 10.43 22.75
CA ALA A 219 -0.07 10.84 23.88
C ALA A 219 0.89 9.72 24.31
N GLN A 220 0.44 8.46 24.34
CA GLN A 220 1.28 7.32 24.67
C GLN A 220 2.36 7.07 23.61
N ASP A 221 2.03 7.15 22.32
CA ASP A 221 2.97 7.03 21.21
C ASP A 221 4.02 8.16 21.27
N ALA A 222 3.60 9.38 21.64
CA ALA A 222 4.51 10.51 21.82
C ALA A 222 5.43 10.38 23.06
N ILE A 223 4.97 9.74 24.14
CA ILE A 223 5.73 9.56 25.40
C ILE A 223 6.67 8.36 25.31
N ASN A 224 6.18 7.21 24.84
CA ASN A 224 6.93 5.96 24.83
C ASN A 224 7.92 5.86 23.65
N ARG A 225 7.85 6.79 22.67
CA ARG A 225 8.66 6.76 21.44
C ARG A 225 8.51 5.43 20.67
N GLU A 226 7.37 4.78 20.82
CA GLU A 226 6.97 3.61 20.03
C GLU A 226 6.06 4.08 18.88
N GLY A 227 6.27 3.56 17.66
CA GLY A 227 5.52 3.97 16.47
C GLY A 227 6.20 5.05 15.60
N PRO A 228 5.49 5.73 14.68
CA PRO A 228 6.07 6.61 13.66
C PRO A 228 6.81 7.86 14.19
N PHE A 229 6.89 8.03 15.52
CA PHE A 229 7.44 9.20 16.21
C PHE A 229 8.79 8.92 16.92
N LEU A 230 9.60 8.00 16.37
CA LEU A 230 10.90 7.60 16.92
C LEU A 230 11.91 8.77 17.06
N GLU A 231 11.88 9.73 16.14
CA GLU A 231 12.84 10.86 16.09
C GLU A 231 12.34 12.11 16.85
N ILE A 232 13.27 12.82 17.52
CA ILE A 232 12.99 14.10 18.21
C ILE A 232 12.41 15.14 17.22
N ALA A 233 12.77 15.04 15.93
CA ALA A 233 12.26 15.87 14.85
C ALA A 233 10.76 15.68 14.55
N CYS A 234 10.16 14.56 14.97
CA CYS A 234 8.74 14.27 14.74
C CYS A 234 7.81 14.80 15.86
N ILE A 235 8.39 15.24 17.00
CA ILE A 235 7.62 15.73 18.16
C ILE A 235 6.70 16.92 17.80
N PRO A 236 7.13 17.92 17.00
CA PRO A 236 6.25 19.03 16.66
C PRO A 236 5.02 18.62 15.83
N VAL A 237 5.19 17.67 14.91
CA VAL A 237 4.08 17.15 14.09
C VAL A 237 3.12 16.33 14.95
N ALA A 238 3.65 15.47 15.83
CA ALA A 238 2.84 14.71 16.78
C ALA A 238 2.01 15.65 17.69
N GLY A 239 2.64 16.73 18.19
CA GLY A 239 1.96 17.76 18.97
C GLY A 239 0.83 18.45 18.19
N LEU A 240 1.04 18.73 16.90
CA LEU A 240 0.00 19.31 16.03
C LEU A 240 -1.15 18.33 15.83
N THR A 241 -0.86 17.04 15.60
CA THR A 241 -1.87 16.00 15.45
C THR A 241 -2.72 15.84 16.72
N ILE A 242 -2.10 15.86 17.90
CA ILE A 242 -2.82 15.82 19.19
C ILE A 242 -3.73 17.04 19.34
N LEU A 243 -3.25 18.23 18.99
CA LEU A 243 -4.00 19.49 19.11
C LEU A 243 -5.17 19.56 18.12
N LEU A 244 -4.97 19.11 16.88
CA LEU A 244 -6.00 19.10 15.84
C LEU A 244 -6.94 17.90 15.91
N TRP A 245 -6.68 16.92 16.78
CA TRP A 245 -7.50 15.71 16.93
C TRP A 245 -9.00 15.98 17.13
N PRO A 246 -9.45 16.96 17.95
CA PRO A 246 -10.86 17.29 18.07
C PRO A 246 -11.50 17.73 16.74
N ILE A 247 -10.76 18.50 15.94
CA ILE A 247 -11.23 18.96 14.62
C ILE A 247 -11.35 17.75 13.68
N ILE A 248 -10.41 16.80 13.74
CA ILE A 248 -10.47 15.55 12.99
C ILE A 248 -11.70 14.73 13.38
N VAL A 249 -12.00 14.62 14.68
CA VAL A 249 -13.20 13.92 15.18
C VAL A 249 -14.48 14.59 14.67
N ILE A 250 -14.57 15.92 14.74
CA ILE A 250 -15.71 16.68 14.18
C ILE A 250 -15.84 16.43 12.67
N GLY A 251 -14.71 16.47 11.94
CA GLY A 251 -14.67 16.18 10.51
C GLY A 251 -15.15 14.77 10.19
N PHE A 252 -14.80 13.79 11.02
CA PHE A 252 -15.26 12.41 10.87
C PHE A 252 -16.78 12.27 11.06
N VAL A 253 -17.34 12.93 12.07
CA VAL A 253 -18.80 12.96 12.29
C VAL A 253 -19.51 13.59 11.09
N LEU A 254 -19.07 14.77 10.64
CA LEU A 254 -19.65 15.44 9.47
C LEU A 254 -19.56 14.61 8.19
N THR A 255 -18.41 13.97 7.96
CA THR A 255 -18.19 13.09 6.81
C THR A 255 -19.10 11.87 6.87
N THR A 256 -19.33 11.30 8.06
CA THR A 256 -20.24 10.18 8.26
C THR A 256 -21.68 10.56 7.92
N ILE A 257 -22.14 11.72 8.39
CA ILE A 257 -23.48 12.25 8.08
C ILE A 257 -23.65 12.47 6.56
N PHE A 258 -22.61 12.98 5.90
CA PHE A 258 -22.66 13.16 4.45
C PHE A 258 -22.67 11.82 3.71
N ALA A 259 -21.82 10.87 4.13
CA ALA A 259 -21.73 9.56 3.50
C ALA A 259 -23.02 8.74 3.64
N SER A 260 -23.73 8.86 4.77
CA SER A 260 -24.98 8.12 5.01
C SER A 260 -26.07 8.43 3.98
N ILE A 261 -26.07 9.62 3.37
CA ILE A 261 -26.98 9.98 2.27
C ILE A 261 -26.79 9.01 1.09
N PHE A 262 -25.54 8.81 0.65
CA PHE A 262 -25.23 7.96 -0.49
C PHE A 262 -25.41 6.48 -0.17
N VAL A 263 -25.02 6.08 1.04
CA VAL A 263 -25.18 4.70 1.52
C VAL A 263 -26.66 4.31 1.58
N GLY A 264 -27.53 5.19 2.08
CA GLY A 264 -28.98 4.96 2.11
C GLY A 264 -29.60 4.91 0.72
N LEU A 265 -29.22 5.84 -0.18
CA LEU A 265 -29.67 5.83 -1.57
C LEU A 265 -29.24 4.56 -2.33
N TYR A 266 -28.15 3.91 -1.92
CA TYR A 266 -27.72 2.65 -2.51
C TYR A 266 -28.74 1.51 -2.33
N GLY A 267 -29.65 1.60 -1.35
CA GLY A 267 -30.78 0.69 -1.24
C GLY A 267 -31.62 0.62 -2.52
N ALA A 268 -31.79 1.76 -3.22
CA ALA A 268 -32.47 1.80 -4.52
C ALA A 268 -31.73 0.99 -5.60
N ILE A 269 -30.41 0.98 -5.55
CA ILE A 269 -29.56 0.18 -6.46
C ILE A 269 -29.73 -1.31 -6.14
N VAL A 270 -29.84 -1.69 -4.86
CA VAL A 270 -30.09 -3.09 -4.47
C VAL A 270 -31.47 -3.56 -4.94
N VAL A 271 -32.51 -2.73 -4.80
CA VAL A 271 -33.84 -3.04 -5.37
C VAL A 271 -33.74 -3.29 -6.87
N PHE A 272 -32.95 -2.48 -7.57
CA PHE A 272 -32.74 -2.64 -9.00
C PHE A 272 -31.99 -3.92 -9.34
N GLN A 273 -30.86 -4.18 -8.70
CA GLN A 273 -29.99 -5.34 -8.96
C GLN A 273 -30.71 -6.66 -8.66
N GLU A 274 -31.40 -6.72 -7.51
CA GLU A 274 -32.02 -7.95 -7.02
C GLU A 274 -33.50 -8.10 -7.42
N ARG A 275 -34.08 -7.07 -8.08
CA ARG A 275 -35.51 -6.96 -8.40
C ARG A 275 -36.43 -7.26 -7.23
N SER A 276 -36.02 -6.85 -6.03
CA SER A 276 -36.76 -7.16 -4.80
C SER A 276 -36.78 -5.96 -3.87
N PHE A 277 -37.98 -5.43 -3.66
CA PHE A 277 -38.23 -4.38 -2.66
C PHE A 277 -37.77 -4.81 -1.26
N ARG A 278 -38.11 -6.06 -0.88
CA ARG A 278 -37.73 -6.62 0.43
C ARG A 278 -36.22 -6.63 0.63
N ARG A 279 -35.45 -7.00 -0.39
CA ARG A 279 -33.97 -6.99 -0.32
C ARG A 279 -33.39 -5.59 -0.22
N GLY A 280 -33.99 -4.62 -0.92
CA GLY A 280 -33.61 -3.21 -0.75
C GLY A 280 -33.79 -2.72 0.68
N VAL A 281 -34.95 -3.02 1.30
CA VAL A 281 -35.19 -2.69 2.71
C VAL A 281 -34.25 -3.48 3.64
N SER A 282 -34.00 -4.76 3.36
CA SER A 282 -33.02 -5.55 4.12
C SER A 282 -31.61 -4.94 4.04
N TYR A 283 -31.20 -4.39 2.90
CA TYR A 283 -29.91 -3.70 2.78
C TYR A 283 -29.84 -2.46 3.69
N VAL A 284 -30.87 -1.61 3.66
CA VAL A 284 -30.94 -0.41 4.51
C VAL A 284 -30.82 -0.77 6.00
N ILE A 285 -31.45 -1.86 6.42
CA ILE A 285 -31.35 -2.33 7.81
C ILE A 285 -29.95 -2.90 8.10
N ALA A 286 -29.43 -3.74 7.21
CA ALA A 286 -28.16 -4.43 7.41
C ALA A 286 -26.96 -3.48 7.41
N VAL A 287 -26.98 -2.42 6.60
CA VAL A 287 -25.84 -1.51 6.46
C VAL A 287 -25.59 -0.68 7.72
N VAL A 288 -26.64 -0.38 8.50
CA VAL A 288 -26.50 0.26 9.81
C VAL A 288 -25.76 -0.66 10.78
N GLY A 289 -26.11 -1.95 10.82
CA GLY A 289 -25.43 -2.92 11.68
C GLY A 289 -24.00 -3.19 11.25
N GLU A 290 -23.73 -3.19 9.95
CA GLU A 290 -22.37 -3.31 9.42
C GLU A 290 -21.51 -2.09 9.78
N PHE A 291 -22.08 -0.88 9.69
CA PHE A 291 -21.39 0.34 10.09
C PHE A 291 -21.10 0.38 11.59
N ASP A 292 -22.05 -0.04 12.43
CA ASP A 292 -21.87 -0.12 13.88
C ASP A 292 -20.76 -1.13 14.25
N GLU A 293 -20.76 -2.32 13.66
CA GLU A 293 -19.71 -3.32 13.90
C GLU A 293 -18.34 -2.82 13.43
N TYR A 294 -18.25 -2.28 12.21
CA TYR A 294 -17.00 -1.74 11.67
C TYR A 294 -16.42 -0.63 12.56
N THR A 295 -17.28 0.23 13.11
CA THR A 295 -16.85 1.29 14.04
C THR A 295 -16.51 0.74 15.43
N ASN A 296 -17.08 -0.39 15.87
CA ASN A 296 -16.64 -1.08 17.09
C ASN A 296 -15.23 -1.63 16.92
N ASP A 297 -14.96 -2.29 15.80
CA ASP A 297 -13.64 -2.87 15.51
C ASP A 297 -12.57 -1.79 15.41
N TRP A 298 -12.86 -0.70 14.69
CA TRP A 298 -11.95 0.46 14.57
C TRP A 298 -11.61 1.10 15.92
N LEU A 299 -12.56 1.09 16.85
CA LEU A 299 -12.38 1.65 18.17
C LEU A 299 -11.92 0.60 19.19
N TYR A 300 -11.67 -0.64 18.78
CA TYR A 300 -11.41 -1.79 19.65
C TYR A 300 -12.40 -1.85 20.83
N LEU A 301 -13.69 -1.75 20.50
CA LEU A 301 -14.81 -1.95 21.42
C LEU A 301 -15.25 -3.42 21.36
N ARG A 302 -16.36 -3.76 22.05
CA ARG A 302 -16.92 -5.12 22.03
C ARG A 302 -17.26 -5.53 20.59
N GLU A 303 -16.82 -6.72 20.20
CA GLU A 303 -17.11 -7.32 18.89
C GLU A 303 -18.63 -7.51 18.68
N GLY A 304 -19.07 -7.28 17.44
CA GLY A 304 -20.46 -7.41 17.00
C GLY A 304 -21.26 -6.10 17.03
N THR A 305 -22.53 -6.20 16.64
CA THR A 305 -23.49 -5.08 16.61
C THR A 305 -24.78 -5.43 17.35
N ILE A 306 -25.45 -4.41 17.90
CA ILE A 306 -26.80 -4.52 18.47
C ILE A 306 -27.91 -4.46 17.41
N PHE A 307 -27.56 -4.09 16.17
CA PHE A 307 -28.51 -3.91 15.08
C PHE A 307 -28.73 -5.21 14.28
N PRO A 308 -29.93 -5.42 13.72
CA PRO A 308 -30.22 -6.62 12.94
C PRO A 308 -29.44 -6.66 11.62
N LYS A 309 -29.01 -7.87 11.21
CA LYS A 309 -28.30 -8.12 9.94
C LYS A 309 -29.09 -9.05 9.01
N PRO A 310 -30.19 -8.57 8.39
CA PRO A 310 -30.95 -9.37 7.44
C PRO A 310 -30.17 -9.60 6.14
N ARG A 311 -30.32 -10.80 5.54
CA ARG A 311 -29.69 -11.13 4.25
C ARG A 311 -30.39 -10.39 3.11
N TYR A 312 -29.65 -9.57 2.38
CA TYR A 312 -30.19 -8.74 1.28
C TYR A 312 -29.78 -9.21 -0.12
N ARG A 313 -28.91 -10.21 -0.27
CA ARG A 313 -28.57 -10.84 -1.55
C ARG A 313 -28.85 -12.34 -1.49
N MET A 314 -29.32 -12.93 -2.60
CA MET A 314 -29.39 -14.38 -2.71
C MET A 314 -28.04 -14.93 -3.09
N THR A 315 -27.50 -15.79 -2.23
CA THR A 315 -26.48 -16.75 -2.63
C THR A 315 -27.15 -17.70 -3.63
N LYS A 316 -26.79 -17.62 -4.93
CA LYS A 316 -27.16 -18.67 -5.90
C LYS A 316 -26.42 -19.96 -5.47
N GLY A 317 -27.09 -20.81 -4.70
CA GLY A 317 -26.72 -22.20 -4.39
C GLY A 317 -25.52 -22.43 -3.47
N SER A 318 -25.75 -22.57 -2.17
CA SER A 318 -25.09 -23.62 -1.37
C SER A 318 -26.06 -24.08 -0.28
N PHE A 319 -26.09 -25.39 -0.07
CA PHE A 319 -27.10 -26.12 0.68
C PHE A 319 -27.22 -25.66 2.14
N SER A 320 -28.47 -25.52 2.57
CA SER A 320 -28.87 -25.63 3.97
C SER A 320 -28.44 -26.99 4.54
N SER A 321 -27.78 -26.97 5.70
CA SER A 321 -28.25 -27.72 6.87
C SER A 321 -27.51 -27.26 8.12
N GLU A 322 -28.27 -26.69 9.06
CA GLU A 322 -27.95 -26.65 10.48
C GLU A 322 -27.73 -28.08 10.99
N VAL A 323 -26.63 -28.34 11.69
CA VAL A 323 -26.59 -29.32 12.79
C VAL A 323 -25.66 -28.80 13.88
N SER A 324 -26.25 -28.46 15.02
CA SER A 324 -25.60 -28.30 16.32
C SER A 324 -25.16 -29.65 16.89
N VAL A 325 -23.91 -29.84 17.31
CA VAL A 325 -23.55 -30.82 18.38
C VAL A 325 -22.30 -30.35 19.16
N ILE A 326 -22.39 -30.55 20.47
CA ILE A 326 -21.46 -30.23 21.56
C ILE A 326 -20.45 -31.38 21.79
N VAL A 327 -19.28 -31.09 22.38
CA VAL A 327 -18.41 -31.94 23.26
C VAL A 327 -17.15 -32.66 22.66
N HIS A 328 -15.97 -32.13 23.08
CA HIS A 328 -14.70 -32.71 23.59
C HIS A 328 -13.86 -33.84 22.89
N PRO A 329 -12.53 -33.90 23.20
CA PRO A 329 -11.47 -34.44 22.33
C PRO A 329 -10.98 -35.85 22.73
N THR A 330 -10.40 -36.62 21.78
CA THR A 330 -9.11 -37.38 21.89
C THR A 330 -8.87 -38.43 20.77
N THR A 331 -7.59 -38.58 20.38
CA THR A 331 -6.85 -39.76 19.84
C THR A 331 -6.95 -40.23 18.37
N VAL A 332 -5.90 -39.89 17.61
CA VAL A 332 -5.04 -40.67 16.66
C VAL A 332 -5.63 -41.90 15.91
N SER A 333 -5.59 -41.87 14.55
CA SER A 333 -4.85 -42.83 13.69
C SER A 333 -5.04 -42.61 12.17
N ARG A 334 -4.16 -43.27 11.40
CA ARG A 334 -3.62 -43.03 10.03
C ARG A 334 -4.54 -43.29 8.81
N VAL A 335 -4.38 -42.42 7.79
CA VAL A 335 -4.06 -42.68 6.34
C VAL A 335 -5.03 -43.52 5.47
N ASN A 336 -5.70 -42.89 4.48
CA ASN A 336 -5.38 -42.99 3.03
C ASN A 336 -6.33 -42.17 2.12
N SER A 337 -5.81 -41.83 0.95
CA SER A 337 -6.21 -40.88 -0.10
C SER A 337 -7.52 -41.13 -0.87
N SER A 338 -8.22 -40.04 -1.24
CA SER A 338 -8.83 -39.85 -2.58
C SER A 338 -9.24 -38.39 -2.80
N GLY A 339 -8.82 -37.80 -3.93
CA GLY A 339 -9.00 -36.38 -4.23
C GLY A 339 -10.41 -35.98 -4.65
N SER A 340 -10.83 -34.79 -4.22
CA SER A 340 -11.77 -33.93 -4.93
C SER A 340 -11.46 -32.47 -4.54
N VAL A 341 -11.43 -31.61 -5.56
CA VAL A 341 -10.98 -30.21 -5.46
C VAL A 341 -12.18 -29.34 -5.07
N GLU A 342 -12.16 -28.84 -3.83
CA GLU A 342 -13.06 -27.80 -3.32
C GLU A 342 -12.75 -26.43 -3.95
N PRO A 343 -13.77 -25.65 -4.36
CA PRO A 343 -13.63 -24.22 -4.63
C PRO A 343 -13.75 -23.42 -3.32
N PRO A 344 -12.82 -22.48 -2.99
CA PRO A 344 -12.86 -21.81 -1.71
C PRO A 344 -13.92 -20.71 -1.66
N ALA A 345 -14.59 -20.67 -0.51
CA ALA A 345 -15.64 -19.76 -0.12
C ALA A 345 -15.19 -18.29 -0.09
N MET A 346 -16.14 -17.42 -0.40
CA MET A 346 -16.08 -15.99 -0.19
C MET A 346 -16.59 -15.70 1.24
N LEU A 347 -15.71 -15.29 2.17
CA LEU A 347 -15.95 -14.37 3.30
C LEU A 347 -14.79 -14.39 4.32
N VAL A 348 -14.59 -13.22 4.96
CA VAL A 348 -13.77 -12.90 6.17
C VAL A 348 -12.24 -12.83 5.98
N PRO A 349 -11.57 -11.74 6.41
CA PRO A 349 -10.11 -11.74 6.60
C PRO A 349 -9.78 -12.82 7.62
N SER A 350 -9.23 -13.94 7.16
CA SER A 350 -8.68 -14.94 8.08
C SER A 350 -7.45 -14.34 8.75
N LEU A 351 -7.42 -14.47 10.09
CA LEU A 351 -6.26 -14.22 10.93
C LEU A 351 -4.99 -14.76 10.28
N VAL A 352 -3.99 -13.88 10.24
CA VAL A 352 -2.66 -14.08 9.69
C VAL A 352 -2.10 -15.44 10.13
N ARG A 353 -1.99 -16.36 9.17
CA ARG A 353 -1.17 -17.56 9.30
C ARG A 353 0.28 -17.12 9.24
N SER A 354 1.01 -17.29 10.35
CA SER A 354 2.46 -17.14 10.39
C SER A 354 3.11 -18.10 9.39
N VAL A 355 4.11 -17.63 8.64
CA VAL A 355 5.35 -18.36 8.24
C VAL A 355 6.11 -17.61 7.12
N SER A 356 7.45 -17.59 7.33
CA SER A 356 8.58 -17.25 6.46
C SER A 356 8.93 -15.76 6.24
N VAL A 357 9.95 -15.33 6.99
CA VAL A 357 10.63 -14.01 7.00
C VAL A 357 11.15 -13.56 5.63
N ARG A 358 11.25 -14.46 4.64
CA ARG A 358 11.73 -14.11 3.29
C ARG A 358 10.80 -13.16 2.54
N GLY A 359 9.51 -13.08 2.90
CA GLY A 359 8.51 -12.25 2.22
C GLY A 359 8.32 -10.83 2.78
N ALA A 360 8.99 -10.47 3.88
CA ALA A 360 8.71 -9.24 4.64
C ALA A 360 9.68 -8.07 4.33
N ILE A 361 10.62 -8.22 3.39
CA ILE A 361 11.66 -7.22 3.16
C ILE A 361 11.29 -6.37 1.91
N GLN A 362 11.40 -5.05 2.06
CA GLN A 362 11.09 -3.93 1.13
C GLN A 362 9.62 -3.51 1.01
N GLU A 363 9.19 -2.52 1.80
CA GLU A 363 8.04 -1.69 1.41
C GLU A 363 8.34 -0.98 0.09
N VAL A 364 7.72 -1.43 -1.01
CA VAL A 364 7.86 -0.80 -2.33
C VAL A 364 7.13 0.54 -2.28
N ARG A 365 7.72 1.63 -2.75
CA ARG A 365 7.04 2.93 -2.79
C ARG A 365 6.07 2.99 -3.96
N MET A 366 4.94 3.69 -3.77
CA MET A 366 3.95 3.93 -4.83
C MET A 366 4.56 4.47 -6.13
N VAL A 367 5.50 5.40 -6.01
CA VAL A 367 6.18 6.00 -7.17
C VAL A 367 6.96 4.96 -7.97
N GLN A 368 7.62 4.01 -7.29
CA GLN A 368 8.36 2.92 -7.93
C GLN A 368 7.41 2.01 -8.71
N ILE A 369 6.27 1.61 -8.12
CA ILE A 369 5.27 0.78 -8.81
C ILE A 369 4.78 1.46 -10.10
N TRP A 370 4.47 2.76 -10.04
CA TRP A 370 4.05 3.50 -11.23
C TRP A 370 5.15 3.60 -12.27
N GLU A 371 6.38 3.86 -11.87
CA GLU A 371 7.54 3.98 -12.76
C GLU A 371 7.84 2.67 -13.47
N HIS A 372 7.91 1.56 -12.73
CA HIS A 372 8.11 0.23 -13.31
C HIS A 372 6.97 -0.19 -14.22
N MET A 373 5.71 0.10 -13.85
CA MET A 373 4.58 -0.21 -14.71
C MET A 373 4.63 0.56 -16.03
N MET A 374 4.99 1.85 -16.00
CA MET A 374 5.14 2.66 -17.22
C MET A 374 6.33 2.18 -18.07
N GLY A 375 7.45 1.80 -17.44
CA GLY A 375 8.58 1.19 -18.12
C GLY A 375 8.21 -0.12 -18.82
N TRP A 376 7.39 -0.97 -18.19
CA TRP A 376 6.87 -2.19 -18.81
C TRP A 376 6.03 -1.89 -20.05
N PHE A 377 5.15 -0.89 -19.98
CA PHE A 377 4.32 -0.49 -21.11
C PHE A 377 5.16 0.03 -22.28
N GLU A 378 6.24 0.74 -21.97
CA GLU A 378 7.18 1.22 -22.98
C GLU A 378 7.94 0.06 -23.64
N MET A 379 8.50 -0.87 -22.87
CA MET A 379 9.26 -2.00 -23.44
C MET A 379 8.39 -2.91 -24.30
N GLU A 380 7.22 -3.34 -23.80
CA GLU A 380 6.31 -4.20 -24.55
C GLU A 380 5.71 -3.44 -25.75
N GLY A 381 5.51 -2.12 -25.62
CA GLY A 381 5.09 -1.26 -26.73
C GLY A 381 6.12 -1.16 -27.85
N LYS A 382 7.41 -1.08 -27.52
CA LYS A 382 8.52 -1.11 -28.49
C LYS A 382 8.54 -2.45 -29.23
N GLU A 383 8.38 -3.56 -28.51
CA GLU A 383 8.34 -4.90 -29.12
C GLU A 383 7.15 -5.08 -30.08
N LEU A 384 5.96 -4.60 -29.70
CA LEU A 384 4.77 -4.64 -30.58
C LEU A 384 4.90 -3.72 -31.80
N LEU A 385 5.59 -2.58 -31.68
CA LEU A 385 5.92 -1.71 -32.82
C LEU A 385 6.92 -2.39 -33.77
N ASP A 386 7.92 -3.07 -33.22
CA ASP A 386 8.94 -3.78 -33.98
C ASP A 386 8.36 -4.95 -34.78
N GLN A 387 7.35 -5.61 -34.22
CA GLN A 387 6.58 -6.67 -34.89
C GLN A 387 5.51 -6.12 -35.86
N GLY A 388 5.32 -4.80 -35.93
CA GLY A 388 4.29 -4.17 -36.77
C GLY A 388 2.85 -4.44 -36.33
N VAL A 389 2.66 -4.93 -35.11
CA VAL A 389 1.33 -5.28 -34.54
C VAL A 389 0.58 -4.01 -34.16
N ILE A 390 1.31 -3.05 -33.58
CA ILE A 390 0.86 -1.68 -33.34
C ILE A 390 1.50 -0.78 -34.39
N THR A 391 0.75 0.18 -34.91
CA THR A 391 1.22 1.14 -35.91
C THR A 391 1.44 2.52 -35.29
N PRO A 392 2.29 3.38 -35.89
CA PRO A 392 2.39 4.79 -35.47
C PRO A 392 1.06 5.53 -35.59
N ALA A 393 0.19 5.15 -36.54
CA ALA A 393 -1.14 5.72 -36.68
C ALA A 393 -1.99 5.48 -35.41
N ASP A 394 -1.94 4.26 -34.86
CA ASP A 394 -2.60 3.92 -33.59
C ASP A 394 -2.11 4.82 -32.44
N LEU A 395 -0.79 5.08 -32.37
CA LEU A 395 -0.19 5.95 -31.35
C LEU A 395 -0.64 7.42 -31.49
N TYR A 396 -0.63 7.96 -32.72
CA TYR A 396 -1.08 9.33 -32.98
C TYR A 396 -2.57 9.52 -32.71
N GLU A 397 -3.41 8.53 -33.01
CA GLU A 397 -4.84 8.59 -32.72
C GLU A 397 -5.11 8.56 -31.20
N SER A 398 -4.38 7.71 -30.47
CA SER A 398 -4.42 7.68 -29.01
C SER A 398 -4.04 9.04 -28.38
N LEU A 399 -3.02 9.71 -28.92
CA LEU A 399 -2.55 11.02 -28.47
C LEU A 399 -3.58 12.14 -28.71
N LYS A 400 -4.33 12.07 -29.82
CA LYS A 400 -5.43 13.00 -30.15
C LYS A 400 -6.65 12.83 -29.24
N GLY A 401 -6.68 11.79 -28.39
CA GLY A 401 -7.76 11.59 -27.43
C GLY A 401 -9.13 11.29 -28.06
N ARG A 402 -9.16 10.87 -29.33
CA ARG A 402 -10.41 10.47 -30.00
C ARG A 402 -10.88 9.12 -29.46
N HIS A 403 -12.19 8.99 -29.24
CA HIS A 403 -12.82 7.81 -28.62
C HIS A 403 -13.20 6.71 -29.63
N GLY A 404 -12.28 6.32 -30.53
CA GLY A 404 -12.45 5.18 -31.44
C GLY A 404 -12.14 3.81 -30.81
N THR A 405 -12.41 2.73 -31.54
CA THR A 405 -12.04 1.35 -31.16
C THR A 405 -10.51 1.17 -31.20
N GLU A 406 -9.85 1.79 -32.18
CA GLU A 406 -8.38 1.81 -32.36
C GLU A 406 -7.66 2.48 -31.16
N SER A 407 -8.18 3.60 -30.67
CA SER A 407 -7.73 4.26 -29.43
C SER A 407 -7.78 3.35 -28.18
N SER A 408 -8.66 2.35 -28.15
CA SER A 408 -8.77 1.40 -27.03
C SER A 408 -7.66 0.35 -27.02
N ILE A 409 -7.09 0.02 -28.19
CA ILE A 409 -5.96 -0.91 -28.32
C ILE A 409 -4.74 -0.31 -27.62
N ILE A 410 -4.46 0.97 -27.82
CA ILE A 410 -3.32 1.63 -27.14
C ILE A 410 -3.65 1.94 -25.67
N SER A 411 -4.81 2.51 -25.38
CA SER A 411 -5.11 3.01 -24.03
C SER A 411 -5.46 1.92 -23.00
N VAL A 412 -5.96 0.77 -23.47
CA VAL A 412 -6.35 -0.37 -22.61
C VAL A 412 -5.63 -1.65 -23.04
N GLY A 413 -5.56 -1.93 -24.34
CA GLY A 413 -4.97 -3.17 -24.86
C GLY A 413 -3.48 -3.33 -24.53
N LEU A 414 -2.64 -2.36 -24.90
CA LEU A 414 -1.20 -2.38 -24.64
C LEU A 414 -0.87 -2.51 -23.14
N PRO A 415 -1.45 -1.70 -22.23
CA PRO A 415 -1.25 -1.89 -20.80
C PRO A 415 -1.74 -3.24 -20.27
N SER A 416 -2.84 -3.77 -20.81
CA SER A 416 -3.35 -5.09 -20.40
C SER A 416 -2.43 -6.22 -20.89
N TYR A 417 -1.89 -6.10 -22.10
CA TYR A 417 -0.91 -7.01 -22.67
C TYR A 417 0.38 -7.04 -21.84
N ALA A 418 0.91 -5.87 -21.51
CA ALA A 418 2.08 -5.75 -20.65
C ALA A 418 1.82 -6.33 -19.24
N LEU A 419 0.65 -6.07 -18.65
CA LEU A 419 0.27 -6.64 -17.36
C LEU A 419 0.19 -8.19 -17.43
N LEU A 420 -0.35 -8.75 -18.51
CA LEU A 420 -0.36 -10.19 -18.73
C LEU A 420 1.07 -10.75 -18.76
N HIS A 421 1.98 -10.10 -19.48
CA HIS A 421 3.39 -10.49 -19.54
C HIS A 421 4.07 -10.42 -18.18
N THR A 422 3.82 -9.38 -17.38
CA THR A 422 4.32 -9.28 -16.00
C THR A 422 3.82 -10.46 -15.15
N LEU A 423 2.53 -10.81 -15.25
CA LEU A 423 1.97 -11.94 -14.51
C LEU A 423 2.56 -13.29 -14.97
N LEU A 424 2.70 -13.51 -16.27
CA LEU A 424 3.28 -14.72 -16.83
C LEU A 424 4.75 -14.88 -16.43
N ARG A 425 5.54 -13.79 -16.46
CA ARG A 425 6.93 -13.78 -15.97
C ARG A 425 6.98 -14.12 -14.48
N SER A 426 6.11 -13.52 -13.67
CA SER A 426 6.00 -13.80 -12.23
C SER A 426 5.65 -15.26 -11.94
N ILE A 427 4.74 -15.86 -12.73
CA ILE A 427 4.35 -17.26 -12.60
C ILE A 427 5.51 -18.18 -13.02
N LYS A 428 6.19 -17.89 -14.14
CA LYS A 428 7.34 -18.67 -14.63
C LYS A 428 8.51 -18.63 -13.64
N ALA A 429 8.73 -17.50 -12.98
CA ALA A 429 9.77 -17.32 -11.97
C ALA A 429 9.43 -18.00 -10.62
N GLY A 430 8.21 -18.52 -10.44
CA GLY A 430 7.78 -19.09 -9.18
C GLY A 430 7.61 -18.07 -8.05
N ALA A 431 7.53 -16.77 -8.37
CA ALA A 431 7.38 -15.69 -7.40
C ALA A 431 6.07 -15.83 -6.62
N HIS A 432 6.02 -15.42 -5.36
CA HIS A 432 4.81 -15.40 -4.54
C HIS A 432 3.91 -14.21 -4.91
N GLY A 433 4.48 -13.05 -5.21
CA GLY A 433 3.88 -11.77 -5.60
C GLY A 433 4.09 -11.38 -7.08
N VAL A 434 3.94 -10.10 -7.40
CA VAL A 434 4.14 -9.57 -8.76
C VAL A 434 5.57 -9.07 -8.91
N LEU A 435 6.32 -9.60 -9.89
CA LEU A 435 7.71 -9.24 -10.13
C LEU A 435 7.82 -7.93 -10.93
N LEU A 436 8.61 -6.98 -10.43
CA LEU A 436 8.91 -5.69 -11.07
C LEU A 436 10.13 -5.80 -12.01
N LEU A 437 10.40 -4.73 -12.77
CA LEU A 437 11.48 -4.69 -13.78
C LEU A 437 12.88 -4.88 -13.19
N ASP A 438 13.10 -4.37 -11.98
CA ASP A 438 14.36 -4.46 -11.24
C ASP A 438 14.55 -5.82 -10.53
N GLY A 439 13.61 -6.75 -10.72
CA GLY A 439 13.61 -8.05 -10.05
C GLY A 439 13.05 -8.03 -8.63
N SER A 440 12.61 -6.87 -8.13
CA SER A 440 11.91 -6.79 -6.84
C SER A 440 10.50 -7.40 -6.94
N GLU A 441 10.03 -8.00 -5.85
CA GLU A 441 8.76 -8.72 -5.82
C GLU A 441 7.75 -7.98 -4.95
N VAL A 442 6.60 -7.59 -5.50
CA VAL A 442 5.51 -6.98 -4.73
C VAL A 442 4.56 -8.05 -4.22
N THR A 443 4.51 -8.24 -2.90
CA THR A 443 3.67 -9.19 -2.18
C THR A 443 2.63 -8.47 -1.31
N HIS A 444 1.71 -9.20 -0.68
CA HIS A 444 0.76 -8.62 0.28
C HIS A 444 1.44 -7.97 1.50
N LEU A 445 2.68 -8.34 1.78
CA LEU A 445 3.43 -7.93 2.97
C LEU A 445 4.25 -6.65 2.74
N ASN A 446 4.60 -6.37 1.49
CA ASN A 446 5.59 -5.34 1.15
C ASN A 446 5.04 -4.27 0.18
N ARG A 447 3.76 -4.38 -0.18
CA ARG A 447 3.03 -3.35 -0.93
C ARG A 447 2.83 -2.08 -0.07
N PRO A 448 2.77 -0.89 -0.69
CA PRO A 448 2.40 0.33 0.04
C PRO A 448 1.02 0.20 0.68
N GLN A 449 0.89 0.65 1.95
CA GLN A 449 -0.37 0.67 2.68
C GLN A 449 -1.28 1.84 2.26
N ASP A 450 -1.66 1.86 0.98
CA ASP A 450 -2.60 2.82 0.41
C ASP A 450 -3.91 2.10 0.03
N LYS A 451 -5.05 2.64 0.48
CA LYS A 451 -6.40 2.11 0.16
C LYS A 451 -6.62 1.98 -1.35
N PHE A 452 -5.98 2.82 -2.15
CA PHE A 452 -6.06 2.74 -3.60
C PHE A 452 -5.38 1.46 -4.16
N LEU A 453 -4.25 1.05 -3.58
CA LEU A 453 -3.58 -0.18 -4.00
C LEU A 453 -4.28 -1.44 -3.51
N ASP A 454 -4.90 -1.41 -2.33
CA ASP A 454 -5.72 -2.53 -1.87
C ASP A 454 -6.81 -2.90 -2.89
N TRP A 455 -7.39 -1.87 -3.50
CA TRP A 455 -8.42 -2.02 -4.53
C TRP A 455 -7.91 -2.66 -5.82
N PHE A 456 -6.62 -2.50 -6.16
CA PHE A 456 -6.05 -2.97 -7.44
C PHE A 456 -5.15 -4.22 -7.31
N PHE A 457 -4.35 -4.29 -6.25
CA PHE A 457 -3.38 -5.35 -6.01
C PHE A 457 -4.05 -6.70 -5.76
N ASN A 458 -5.09 -6.74 -4.93
CA ASN A 458 -5.79 -7.99 -4.61
C ASN A 458 -6.40 -8.64 -5.88
N PRO A 459 -7.13 -7.90 -6.75
CA PRO A 459 -7.57 -8.44 -8.03
C PRO A 459 -6.45 -8.97 -8.94
N ILE A 460 -5.29 -8.30 -9.00
CA ILE A 460 -4.14 -8.75 -9.79
C ILE A 460 -3.59 -10.07 -9.26
N MET A 461 -3.44 -10.19 -7.94
CA MET A 461 -2.99 -11.43 -7.30
C MET A 461 -3.95 -12.58 -7.58
N VAL A 462 -5.26 -12.35 -7.49
CA VAL A 462 -6.29 -13.34 -7.85
C VAL A 462 -6.17 -13.76 -9.31
N LEU A 463 -5.93 -12.83 -10.24
CA LEU A 463 -5.74 -13.15 -11.66
C LEU A 463 -4.48 -13.97 -11.89
N LYS A 464 -3.37 -13.62 -11.24
CA LYS A 464 -2.12 -14.39 -11.28
C LYS A 464 -2.35 -15.83 -10.82
N ASP A 465 -3.03 -16.01 -9.69
CA ASP A 465 -3.32 -17.33 -9.14
C ASP A 465 -4.24 -18.15 -10.04
N GLN A 466 -5.24 -17.52 -10.65
CA GLN A 466 -6.11 -18.21 -11.60
C GLN A 466 -5.39 -18.64 -12.87
N ILE A 467 -4.54 -17.77 -13.45
CA ILE A 467 -3.72 -18.13 -14.61
C ILE A 467 -2.79 -19.30 -14.27
N ARG A 468 -2.19 -19.27 -13.07
CA ARG A 468 -1.33 -20.35 -12.55
C ARG A 468 -2.09 -21.68 -12.40
N VAL A 469 -3.29 -21.66 -11.84
CA VAL A 469 -4.12 -22.86 -11.61
C VAL A 469 -4.66 -23.45 -12.91
N ILE A 470 -5.06 -22.60 -13.87
CA ILE A 470 -5.62 -23.04 -15.15
C ILE A 470 -4.56 -23.75 -16.03
N LYS A 471 -3.26 -23.49 -15.80
CA LYS A 471 -2.13 -24.07 -16.56
C LYS A 471 -2.38 -23.99 -18.07
N LEU A 472 -2.47 -22.76 -18.59
CA LEU A 472 -2.69 -22.50 -20.01
C LEU A 472 -1.54 -23.08 -20.83
N GLY A 473 -1.86 -23.79 -21.92
CA GLY A 473 -0.86 -24.23 -22.89
C GLY A 473 -0.29 -23.05 -23.68
N GLU A 474 0.85 -23.23 -24.34
CA GLU A 474 1.52 -22.14 -25.07
C GLU A 474 0.62 -21.49 -26.14
N SER A 475 -0.11 -22.28 -26.92
CA SER A 475 -1.08 -21.78 -27.90
C SER A 475 -2.25 -21.00 -27.26
N GLU A 476 -2.60 -21.31 -26.01
CA GLU A 476 -3.69 -20.65 -25.29
C GLU A 476 -3.23 -19.36 -24.62
N VAL A 477 -1.97 -19.30 -24.20
CA VAL A 477 -1.31 -18.06 -23.76
C VAL A 477 -1.24 -17.07 -24.94
N ARG A 478 -0.82 -17.53 -26.11
CA ARG A 478 -0.80 -16.72 -27.35
C ARG A 478 -2.21 -16.27 -27.77
N TYR A 479 -3.23 -17.09 -27.55
CA TYR A 479 -4.62 -16.68 -27.76
C TYR A 479 -5.07 -15.64 -26.71
N LEU A 480 -4.68 -15.79 -25.44
CA LEU A 480 -4.97 -14.80 -24.40
C LEU A 480 -4.29 -13.44 -24.70
N GLU A 481 -3.04 -13.44 -25.16
CA GLU A 481 -2.31 -12.24 -25.62
C GLU A 481 -3.12 -11.45 -26.66
N LYS A 482 -3.63 -12.15 -27.67
CA LYS A 482 -4.50 -11.61 -28.72
C LYS A 482 -5.76 -10.95 -28.16
N VAL A 483 -6.50 -11.67 -27.33
CA VAL A 483 -7.79 -11.22 -26.77
C VAL A 483 -7.58 -10.06 -25.79
N VAL A 484 -6.44 -9.99 -25.12
CA VAL A 484 -6.12 -8.90 -24.19
C VAL A 484 -5.68 -7.63 -24.92
N LEU A 485 -4.92 -7.75 -26.01
CA LEU A 485 -4.43 -6.60 -26.79
C LEU A 485 -5.53 -5.97 -27.65
N PHE A 486 -6.31 -6.79 -28.37
CA PHE A 486 -7.30 -6.31 -29.33
C PHE A 486 -8.73 -6.25 -28.77
N GLY A 487 -9.00 -6.87 -27.62
CA GLY A 487 -10.31 -6.88 -26.99
C GLY A 487 -11.36 -7.55 -27.89
N ASN A 488 -12.24 -6.74 -28.49
CA ASN A 488 -13.32 -7.19 -29.37
C ASN A 488 -13.00 -7.01 -30.87
N ASP A 489 -11.81 -6.53 -31.23
CA ASP A 489 -11.40 -6.37 -32.63
C ASP A 489 -10.94 -7.70 -33.23
N GLU A 490 -11.90 -8.46 -33.75
CA GLU A 490 -11.65 -9.79 -34.34
C GLU A 490 -10.78 -9.71 -35.60
N GLN A 491 -10.87 -8.64 -36.38
CA GLN A 491 -10.10 -8.47 -37.62
C GLN A 491 -8.59 -8.36 -37.34
N ARG A 492 -8.20 -7.52 -36.39
CA ARG A 492 -6.77 -7.40 -36.00
C ARG A 492 -6.26 -8.64 -35.27
N MET A 493 -7.14 -9.31 -34.52
CA MET A 493 -6.80 -10.59 -33.87
C MET A 493 -6.49 -11.71 -34.86
N GLU A 494 -7.22 -11.77 -35.98
CA GLU A 494 -6.94 -12.71 -37.07
C GLU A 494 -5.70 -12.33 -37.88
N ALA A 495 -5.45 -11.04 -38.08
CA ALA A 495 -4.30 -10.54 -38.84
C ALA A 495 -2.94 -10.81 -38.16
N TRP A 496 -2.89 -10.86 -36.83
CA TRP A 496 -1.65 -11.13 -36.09
C TRP A 496 -1.38 -12.64 -35.97
N ASP A 497 -0.39 -13.18 -36.69
CA ASP A 497 -0.01 -14.60 -36.54
C ASP A 497 1.03 -14.83 -35.44
N ASN A 498 0.56 -14.93 -34.19
CA ASN A 498 1.40 -15.26 -33.02
C ASN A 498 1.34 -16.75 -32.63
N GLY A 499 0.80 -17.63 -33.49
CA GLY A 499 0.60 -19.05 -33.19
C GLY A 499 -0.56 -19.36 -32.22
N GLY A 500 -1.29 -18.35 -31.74
CA GLY A 500 -2.47 -18.50 -30.89
C GLY A 500 -3.71 -18.93 -31.66
N LYS A 501 -4.30 -20.07 -31.29
CA LYS A 501 -5.52 -20.62 -31.88
C LYS A 501 -6.66 -20.67 -30.86
N THR A 502 -7.88 -20.42 -31.31
CA THR A 502 -9.07 -20.50 -30.47
C THR A 502 -9.18 -21.90 -29.85
N PRO A 503 -9.34 -22.02 -28.51
CA PRO A 503 -9.41 -23.31 -27.85
C PRO A 503 -10.59 -24.15 -28.38
N LYS A 504 -10.34 -25.43 -28.69
CA LYS A 504 -11.39 -26.36 -29.20
C LYS A 504 -12.54 -26.61 -28.21
N LYS A 505 -12.35 -26.32 -26.91
CA LYS A 505 -13.36 -26.51 -25.86
C LYS A 505 -13.98 -25.17 -25.46
N ASN A 506 -15.29 -25.03 -25.63
CA ASN A 506 -16.05 -23.81 -25.31
C ASN A 506 -15.84 -23.32 -23.87
N LEU A 507 -15.76 -24.23 -22.89
CA LEU A 507 -15.50 -23.88 -21.50
C LEU A 507 -14.14 -23.18 -21.31
N ARG A 508 -13.11 -23.65 -22.01
CA ARG A 508 -11.74 -23.13 -21.88
C ARG A 508 -11.59 -21.78 -22.56
N ALA A 509 -12.22 -21.61 -23.73
CA ALA A 509 -12.34 -20.30 -24.39
C ALA A 509 -13.06 -19.28 -23.48
N ALA A 510 -14.17 -19.67 -22.84
CA ALA A 510 -14.90 -18.80 -21.91
C ALA A 510 -14.07 -18.40 -20.68
N GLN A 511 -13.24 -19.31 -20.14
CA GLN A 511 -12.32 -19.01 -19.04
C GLN A 511 -11.26 -17.98 -19.44
N ILE A 512 -10.63 -18.15 -20.60
CA ILE A 512 -9.62 -17.20 -21.14
C ILE A 512 -10.25 -15.83 -21.38
N GLN A 513 -11.43 -15.78 -22.01
CA GLN A 513 -12.19 -14.54 -22.20
C GLN A 513 -12.59 -13.91 -20.85
N GLY A 514 -12.89 -14.71 -19.83
CA GLY A 514 -13.17 -14.24 -18.47
C GLY A 514 -11.95 -13.61 -17.78
N ILE A 515 -10.75 -14.13 -18.02
CA ILE A 515 -9.48 -13.52 -17.57
C ILE A 515 -9.25 -12.19 -18.31
N SER A 516 -9.34 -12.20 -19.65
CA SER A 516 -9.13 -11.00 -20.46
C SER A 516 -10.07 -9.85 -20.06
N ARG A 517 -11.38 -10.13 -19.93
CA ARG A 517 -12.37 -9.11 -19.53
C ARG A 517 -12.06 -8.47 -18.18
N ARG A 518 -11.61 -9.25 -17.20
CA ARG A 518 -11.23 -8.73 -15.88
C ARG A 518 -9.96 -7.89 -15.96
N MET A 519 -8.96 -8.35 -16.70
CA MET A 519 -7.72 -7.61 -16.90
C MET A 519 -7.95 -6.26 -17.58
N MET A 520 -8.66 -6.25 -18.70
CA MET A 520 -9.03 -5.02 -19.41
C MET A 520 -9.92 -4.12 -18.55
N GLY A 521 -10.83 -4.67 -17.75
CA GLY A 521 -11.68 -3.90 -16.83
C GLY A 521 -10.88 -3.19 -15.73
N MET A 522 -9.86 -3.85 -15.18
CA MET A 522 -8.95 -3.27 -14.20
C MET A 522 -8.11 -2.14 -14.82
N VAL A 523 -7.48 -2.40 -15.97
CA VAL A 523 -6.69 -1.38 -16.68
C VAL A 523 -7.56 -0.18 -17.06
N ARG A 524 -8.77 -0.42 -17.57
CA ARG A 524 -9.75 0.63 -17.91
C ARG A 524 -10.16 1.45 -16.68
N SER A 525 -10.17 0.83 -15.51
CA SER A 525 -10.45 1.55 -14.27
C SER A 525 -9.28 2.46 -13.88
N VAL A 526 -8.05 1.95 -13.94
CA VAL A 526 -6.85 2.73 -13.65
C VAL A 526 -6.62 3.84 -14.67
N SER A 527 -6.99 3.62 -15.93
CA SER A 527 -6.84 4.63 -16.99
C SER A 527 -7.72 5.87 -16.80
N LYS A 528 -8.71 5.81 -15.90
CA LYS A 528 -9.57 6.95 -15.55
C LYS A 528 -8.89 7.91 -14.56
N LEU A 529 -7.70 7.59 -14.06
CA LEU A 529 -6.97 8.43 -13.13
C LEU A 529 -6.12 9.48 -13.86
N PRO A 530 -6.17 10.77 -13.45
CA PRO A 530 -5.36 11.82 -14.05
C PRO A 530 -3.86 11.51 -14.08
N THR A 531 -3.33 11.00 -12.95
CA THR A 531 -1.91 10.66 -12.79
C THR A 531 -1.46 9.57 -13.76
N TYR A 532 -2.27 8.52 -13.92
CA TYR A 532 -2.03 7.48 -14.92
C TYR A 532 -1.98 8.08 -16.32
N ARG A 533 -2.99 8.88 -16.67
CA ARG A 533 -3.13 9.45 -18.03
C ARG A 533 -1.93 10.31 -18.41
N ARG A 534 -1.42 11.12 -17.49
CA ARG A 534 -0.23 11.96 -17.72
C ARG A 534 1.02 11.11 -17.95
N ARG A 535 1.27 10.12 -17.09
CA ARG A 535 2.43 9.22 -17.21
C ARG A 535 2.35 8.37 -18.47
N PHE A 536 1.18 7.80 -18.76
CA PHE A 536 0.97 6.99 -19.96
C PHE A 536 1.10 7.80 -21.25
N ARG A 537 0.69 9.08 -21.25
CA ARG A 537 0.96 9.97 -22.39
C ARG A 537 2.46 10.16 -22.66
N GLN A 538 3.32 10.12 -21.63
CA GLN A 538 4.77 10.16 -21.85
C GLN A 538 5.28 8.85 -22.47
N VAL A 539 4.73 7.70 -22.07
CA VAL A 539 5.03 6.41 -22.71
C VAL A 539 4.69 6.45 -24.20
N ILE A 540 3.49 6.93 -24.56
CA ILE A 540 3.09 7.06 -25.99
C ILE A 540 4.06 7.97 -26.75
N LYS A 541 4.47 9.10 -26.16
CA LYS A 541 5.46 9.99 -26.78
C LYS A 541 6.81 9.30 -26.98
N ALA A 542 7.29 8.56 -25.97
CA ALA A 542 8.53 7.80 -26.05
C ALA A 542 8.48 6.74 -27.15
N LEU A 543 7.34 6.04 -27.31
CA LEU A 543 7.11 5.08 -28.39
C LEU A 543 7.13 5.72 -29.78
N ILE A 544 6.53 6.91 -29.93
CA ILE A 544 6.57 7.66 -31.20
C ILE A 544 8.01 8.09 -31.52
N THR A 545 8.73 8.63 -30.53
CA THR A 545 10.14 9.01 -30.68
C THR A 545 11.00 7.81 -31.09
N TYR A 546 10.85 6.68 -30.41
CA TYR A 546 11.55 5.44 -30.75
C TYR A 546 11.30 4.99 -32.19
N TRP A 547 10.04 5.04 -32.63
CA TRP A 547 9.70 4.68 -34.02
C TRP A 547 10.32 5.65 -35.04
N LEU A 548 10.32 6.96 -34.76
CA LEU A 548 10.92 7.99 -35.63
C LEU A 548 12.45 7.83 -35.72
N GLU A 549 13.11 7.56 -34.60
CA GLU A 549 14.54 7.27 -34.54
C GLU A 549 14.89 6.01 -35.35
N LYS A 550 14.10 4.95 -35.20
CA LYS A 550 14.26 3.69 -35.93
C LYS A 550 14.03 3.81 -37.44
N GLN A 551 13.15 4.71 -37.88
CA GLN A 551 12.88 5.00 -39.30
C GLN A 551 13.97 5.86 -39.98
N GLY A 552 15.00 6.30 -39.25
CA GLY A 552 16.11 7.05 -39.83
C GLY A 552 15.79 8.49 -40.19
N LEU A 553 14.82 9.13 -39.50
CA LEU A 553 14.56 10.56 -39.66
C LEU A 553 15.53 11.42 -38.83
N ASN A 554 16.83 11.11 -38.91
CA ASN A 554 17.88 12.00 -38.48
C ASN A 554 18.33 12.84 -39.67
N ARG A 555 17.78 14.06 -39.79
CA ARG A 555 18.54 15.20 -40.33
C ARG A 555 17.99 16.54 -39.86
N THR A 556 18.91 17.25 -39.19
CA THR A 556 19.05 18.71 -39.02
C THR A 556 18.07 19.44 -38.11
N GLY A 557 18.54 19.67 -36.88
CA GLY A 557 18.01 20.65 -35.94
C GLY A 557 18.89 20.72 -34.70
N SER A 558 20.03 21.41 -34.82
CA SER A 558 20.95 21.74 -33.74
C SER A 558 20.22 22.25 -32.50
N MET A 559 20.41 21.59 -31.35
CA MET A 559 20.36 22.21 -30.03
C MET A 559 21.28 21.43 -29.07
N SER A 560 22.51 21.96 -28.94
CA SER A 560 23.38 21.93 -27.76
C SER A 560 23.40 20.66 -26.91
N SER A 561 24.22 19.69 -27.31
CA SER A 561 24.76 18.66 -26.42
C SER A 561 26.07 19.17 -25.82
N GLY A 562 25.96 20.01 -24.80
CA GLY A 562 27.02 20.38 -23.88
C GLY A 562 26.39 20.38 -22.50
N ASP A 563 26.94 19.56 -21.59
CA ASP A 563 26.61 19.37 -20.16
C ASP A 563 26.33 17.91 -19.73
N PHE A 564 26.77 16.90 -20.49
CA PHE A 564 26.63 15.49 -20.06
C PHE A 564 27.92 14.65 -20.10
N ILE A 565 29.10 15.25 -20.27
CA ILE A 565 30.36 14.48 -20.38
C ILE A 565 31.31 14.67 -19.18
N GLU A 566 31.01 15.54 -18.21
CA GLU A 566 31.85 15.66 -17.00
C GLU A 566 31.37 14.82 -15.80
N GLU A 567 30.14 14.28 -15.81
CA GLU A 567 29.63 13.44 -14.70
C GLU A 567 29.95 11.94 -14.86
N GLU A 568 30.23 11.45 -16.07
CA GLU A 568 30.43 10.01 -16.33
C GLU A 568 31.85 9.53 -15.96
N GLU A 569 32.83 10.44 -15.93
CA GLU A 569 34.24 10.13 -15.57
C GLU A 569 34.52 10.22 -14.07
N GLU A 570 33.66 10.90 -13.30
CA GLU A 570 33.75 10.96 -11.83
C GLU A 570 33.01 9.78 -11.16
N LEU A 571 31.95 9.27 -11.81
CA LEU A 571 31.20 8.09 -11.40
C LEU A 571 32.01 6.79 -11.53
N THR A 572 32.79 6.64 -12.62
CA THR A 572 33.66 5.47 -12.83
C THR A 572 34.83 5.41 -11.83
N LYS A 573 35.34 6.57 -11.38
CA LYS A 573 36.37 6.64 -10.33
C LYS A 573 35.80 6.32 -8.94
N ARG A 574 34.53 6.66 -8.67
CA ARG A 574 33.81 6.27 -7.44
C ARG A 574 33.45 4.78 -7.41
N GLU A 575 33.06 4.19 -8.55
CA GLU A 575 32.82 2.74 -8.67
C GLU A 575 34.11 1.91 -8.50
N ALA A 576 35.26 2.41 -8.98
CA ALA A 576 36.55 1.77 -8.77
C ALA A 576 37.00 1.79 -7.29
N ALA A 577 36.68 2.86 -6.55
CA ALA A 577 36.93 2.94 -5.10
C ALA A 577 35.96 2.06 -4.28
N LEU A 578 34.69 1.94 -4.72
CA LEU A 578 33.66 1.10 -4.10
C LEU A 578 33.93 -0.41 -4.30
N ASN A 579 34.52 -0.79 -5.44
CA ASN A 579 34.94 -2.16 -5.73
C ASN A 579 36.21 -2.59 -4.96
N MET A 580 36.97 -1.64 -4.40
CA MET A 580 38.11 -1.96 -3.53
C MET A 580 37.69 -2.24 -2.07
N LEU A 581 36.56 -1.70 -1.63
CA LEU A 581 35.99 -1.90 -0.28
C LEU A 581 35.12 -3.17 -0.12
N THR A 582 34.88 -3.91 -1.21
CA THR A 582 34.06 -5.13 -1.25
C THR A 582 34.87 -6.43 -1.37
N ARG A 583 36.20 -6.36 -1.19
CA ARG A 583 37.06 -7.53 -1.03
C ARG A 583 37.15 -7.90 0.46
N ASN A 584 36.56 -9.05 0.80
CA ASN A 584 36.40 -9.66 2.13
C ASN A 584 35.07 -9.26 2.80
N GLY A 585 34.01 -9.98 2.40
CA GLY A 585 32.71 -9.92 3.06
C GLY A 585 32.79 -10.57 4.43
N ASN A 586 32.68 -9.75 5.48
CA ASN A 586 32.51 -10.19 6.86
C ASN A 586 31.46 -9.26 7.48
N TYR A 587 30.18 -9.67 7.43
CA TYR A 587 29.09 -8.87 7.98
C TYR A 587 28.50 -9.57 9.21
N VAL A 588 28.49 -8.88 10.34
CA VAL A 588 27.58 -9.20 11.44
C VAL A 588 26.29 -8.46 11.13
N LEU A 589 25.35 -9.16 10.53
CA LEU A 589 24.04 -8.62 10.23
C LEU A 589 23.14 -8.88 11.45
N VAL A 590 22.88 -7.86 12.26
CA VAL A 590 21.82 -7.90 13.28
C VAL A 590 20.51 -7.53 12.59
N VAL A 591 19.62 -8.49 12.40
CA VAL A 591 18.30 -8.26 11.80
C VAL A 591 17.31 -7.88 12.90
N SER A 592 17.29 -6.61 13.29
CA SER A 592 16.13 -6.03 14.00
C SER A 592 15.19 -5.38 12.98
N TYR A 593 13.88 -5.39 13.23
CA TYR A 593 12.76 -5.05 12.33
C TYR A 593 12.77 -3.63 11.68
N GLY A 594 13.87 -2.88 11.71
CA GLY A 594 13.96 -1.49 11.23
C GLY A 594 14.93 -1.20 10.09
N SER A 595 15.93 -2.06 9.77
CA SER A 595 17.04 -1.61 8.89
C SER A 595 17.55 -2.63 7.87
N MET A 596 16.72 -2.97 6.89
CA MET A 596 17.25 -3.49 5.62
C MET A 596 16.92 -2.54 4.48
N ARG A 597 17.63 -1.40 4.43
CA ARG A 597 17.55 -0.41 3.32
C ARG A 597 18.54 -0.67 2.18
N ARG A 598 19.48 -1.62 2.33
CA ARG A 598 20.45 -2.01 1.30
C ARG A 598 20.28 -3.49 0.94
N GLN A 599 20.20 -3.78 -0.35
CA GLN A 599 20.20 -5.14 -0.88
C GLN A 599 21.62 -5.72 -0.77
N ILE A 600 21.81 -6.69 0.12
CA ILE A 600 23.06 -7.47 0.23
C ILE A 600 22.73 -8.89 -0.21
N THR A 601 23.25 -9.30 -1.36
CA THR A 601 23.14 -10.69 -1.82
C THR A 601 24.20 -11.51 -1.09
N THR A 602 23.78 -12.50 -0.30
CA THR A 602 24.71 -13.45 0.34
C THR A 602 25.45 -14.26 -0.72
N ARG A 603 26.73 -14.51 -0.48
CA ARG A 603 27.63 -15.27 -1.34
C ARG A 603 28.02 -16.58 -0.66
N ASP A 604 28.47 -17.52 -1.47
CA ASP A 604 29.14 -18.73 -0.97
C ASP A 604 30.36 -18.32 -0.13
N GLY A 605 30.46 -18.84 1.10
CA GLY A 605 31.50 -18.48 2.07
C GLY A 605 31.09 -17.45 3.12
N ASP A 606 29.90 -16.85 3.03
CA ASP A 606 29.41 -15.89 4.04
C ASP A 606 28.86 -16.58 5.30
N THR A 607 28.83 -15.83 6.41
CA THR A 607 28.04 -16.18 7.62
C THR A 607 26.96 -15.14 7.86
N ILE A 608 25.76 -15.56 8.26
CA ILE A 608 24.64 -14.65 8.54
C ILE A 608 23.98 -14.97 9.89
N ASN A 609 23.86 -13.97 10.76
CA ASN A 609 23.00 -14.07 11.94
C ASN A 609 21.56 -13.67 11.57
N ILE A 610 20.59 -14.42 12.07
CA ILE A 610 19.17 -14.08 11.99
C ILE A 610 18.66 -14.00 13.43
N ASP A 611 18.18 -12.82 13.79
CA ASP A 611 17.63 -12.47 15.09
C ASP A 611 16.11 -12.27 14.97
N VAL A 612 15.34 -12.93 15.83
CA VAL A 612 13.89 -13.06 15.72
C VAL A 612 13.21 -12.84 17.07
N THR A 613 12.54 -11.70 17.17
CA THR A 613 11.60 -11.41 18.26
C THR A 613 10.14 -11.57 17.79
N VAL A 614 9.33 -12.32 18.54
CA VAL A 614 7.88 -12.47 18.29
C VAL A 614 7.08 -11.86 19.44
N TYR A 615 6.05 -11.08 19.11
CA TYR A 615 5.07 -10.57 20.07
C TYR A 615 3.74 -11.30 19.96
N LEU A 616 3.29 -11.94 21.05
CA LEU A 616 2.01 -12.64 21.12
C LEU A 616 1.40 -12.52 22.52
N ASN A 617 0.11 -12.19 22.58
CA ASN A 617 -0.69 -12.13 23.82
C ASN A 617 -0.05 -11.28 24.95
N GLY A 618 0.66 -10.21 24.61
CA GLY A 618 1.29 -9.33 25.60
C GLY A 618 2.74 -9.69 25.96
N TYR A 619 3.33 -10.71 25.34
CA TYR A 619 4.70 -11.17 25.64
C TYR A 619 5.59 -11.15 24.40
N HIS A 620 6.86 -10.79 24.58
CA HIS A 620 7.93 -10.93 23.60
C HIS A 620 8.71 -12.22 23.86
N GLY A 621 9.04 -12.98 22.81
CA GLY A 621 10.01 -14.07 22.84
C GLY A 621 11.11 -13.83 21.83
N ASP A 622 12.37 -13.97 22.26
CA ASP A 622 13.55 -13.55 21.50
C ASP A 622 14.59 -14.65 21.32
N THR A 623 15.18 -14.73 20.13
CA THR A 623 16.23 -15.71 19.81
C THR A 623 16.95 -15.37 18.51
N SER A 624 18.25 -15.69 18.47
CA SER A 624 19.09 -15.51 17.29
C SER A 624 20.05 -16.67 17.08
N ALA A 625 20.46 -16.88 15.84
CA ALA A 625 21.47 -17.87 15.48
C ALA A 625 22.25 -17.45 14.23
N THR A 626 23.54 -17.78 14.20
CA THR A 626 24.39 -17.62 13.01
C THR A 626 24.39 -18.88 12.14
N PHE A 627 24.21 -18.70 10.84
CA PHE A 627 24.12 -19.72 9.80
C PHE A 627 25.25 -19.57 8.76
N PHE A 628 25.62 -20.67 8.11
CA PHE A 628 26.55 -20.69 6.99
C PHE A 628 25.83 -20.48 5.66
N CYS A 629 26.39 -19.65 4.79
CA CYS A 629 25.96 -19.50 3.40
C CYS A 629 26.89 -20.31 2.50
N GLY A 630 26.48 -21.54 2.17
CA GLY A 630 27.29 -22.45 1.35
C GLY A 630 28.49 -23.03 2.12
N ASP A 631 29.66 -23.14 1.49
CA ASP A 631 30.86 -23.66 2.15
C ASP A 631 31.74 -22.53 2.70
N VAL A 632 31.80 -22.45 4.03
CA VAL A 632 32.54 -21.42 4.76
C VAL A 632 33.93 -21.91 5.16
N ASP A 633 34.86 -20.97 5.36
CA ASP A 633 36.21 -21.31 5.79
C ASP A 633 36.26 -21.90 7.22
N GLU A 634 37.35 -22.61 7.55
CA GLU A 634 37.50 -23.24 8.86
C GLU A 634 37.48 -22.23 10.02
N LYS A 635 37.86 -20.97 9.78
CA LYS A 635 37.84 -19.94 10.82
C LYS A 635 36.40 -19.55 11.17
N ALA A 636 35.54 -19.37 10.17
CA ALA A 636 34.11 -19.14 10.33
C ALA A 636 33.42 -20.36 10.97
N LYS A 637 33.76 -21.58 10.56
CA LYS A 637 33.23 -22.82 11.17
C LYS A 637 33.50 -22.90 12.67
N ASN A 638 34.73 -22.55 13.08
CA ASN A 638 35.11 -22.57 14.50
C ASN A 638 34.48 -21.41 15.30
N LEU A 639 34.29 -20.24 14.68
CA LEU A 639 33.67 -19.07 15.33
C LEU A 639 32.17 -19.27 15.58
N VAL A 640 31.45 -19.87 14.63
CA VAL A 640 30.00 -20.10 14.71
C VAL A 640 29.74 -21.29 15.63
N THR A 641 29.86 -21.06 16.94
CA THR A 641 29.67 -22.06 18.01
C THR A 641 28.63 -21.62 19.05
N LYS A 642 27.79 -22.57 19.48
CA LYS A 642 26.81 -22.38 20.57
C LYS A 642 27.40 -22.59 21.97
N GLU A 643 28.61 -23.16 22.06
CA GLU A 643 29.23 -23.55 23.34
C GLU A 643 29.30 -22.44 24.41
N PRO A 644 29.67 -21.18 24.12
CA PRO A 644 29.76 -20.15 25.15
C PRO A 644 28.39 -19.77 25.70
N LEU A 645 27.35 -19.76 24.86
CA LEU A 645 25.97 -19.54 25.27
C LEU A 645 25.49 -20.69 26.17
N GLU A 646 25.69 -21.94 25.75
CA GLU A 646 25.27 -23.12 26.52
C GLU A 646 25.98 -23.20 27.88
N LYS A 647 27.29 -22.92 27.92
CA LYS A 647 28.06 -22.84 29.17
C LYS A 647 27.55 -21.74 30.08
N ALA A 648 27.21 -20.58 29.53
CA ALA A 648 26.64 -19.48 30.30
C ALA A 648 25.26 -19.81 30.86
N ILE A 649 24.39 -20.47 30.09
CA ILE A 649 23.07 -20.91 30.56
C ILE A 649 23.21 -21.99 31.65
N SER A 650 24.17 -22.91 31.52
CA SER A 650 24.36 -24.02 32.47
C SER A 650 24.68 -23.59 33.90
N ILE A 651 25.22 -22.38 34.08
CA ILE A 651 25.53 -21.82 35.40
C ILE A 651 24.39 -20.97 35.97
N CYS A 652 23.32 -20.72 35.21
CA CYS A 652 22.20 -19.89 35.63
C CYS A 652 21.30 -20.62 36.63
N GLY A 653 20.83 -19.90 37.63
CA GLY A 653 19.92 -20.42 38.65
C GLY A 653 19.70 -19.41 39.77
N PRO A 654 18.73 -19.64 40.67
CA PRO A 654 18.41 -18.71 41.75
C PRO A 654 19.64 -18.37 42.60
N GLY A 655 19.86 -17.09 42.85
CA GLY A 655 20.99 -16.60 43.65
C GLY A 655 22.32 -16.48 42.90
N VAL A 656 22.41 -16.88 41.63
CA VAL A 656 23.62 -16.72 40.81
C VAL A 656 23.78 -15.26 40.39
N GLU A 657 24.99 -14.71 40.49
CA GLU A 657 25.27 -13.32 40.08
C GLU A 657 25.36 -13.20 38.55
N TYR A 658 24.67 -12.21 37.96
CA TYR A 658 24.66 -11.98 36.51
C TYR A 658 26.05 -11.85 35.90
N LYS A 659 27.01 -11.23 36.60
CA LYS A 659 28.39 -11.07 36.13
C LYS A 659 29.12 -12.39 35.87
N LYS A 660 28.64 -13.52 36.44
CA LYS A 660 29.20 -14.84 36.15
C LYS A 660 28.94 -15.28 34.71
N ILE A 661 27.81 -14.88 34.10
CA ILE A 661 27.52 -15.11 32.68
C ILE A 661 28.65 -14.52 31.83
N GLY A 662 28.91 -13.22 31.99
CA GLY A 662 29.97 -12.53 31.25
C GLY A 662 31.35 -13.15 31.49
N LYS A 663 31.68 -13.54 32.74
CA LYS A 663 32.93 -14.23 33.04
C LYS A 663 33.05 -15.57 32.31
N THR A 664 32.02 -16.41 32.33
CA THR A 664 32.03 -17.72 31.66
C THR A 664 32.17 -17.60 30.15
N ILE A 665 31.51 -16.61 29.54
CA ILE A 665 31.64 -16.33 28.11
C ILE A 665 33.05 -15.83 27.79
N HIS A 666 33.62 -14.95 28.62
CA HIS A 666 34.97 -14.43 28.43
C HIS A 666 36.03 -15.52 28.57
N ASP A 667 35.94 -16.37 29.59
CA ASP A 667 36.87 -17.50 29.81
C ASP A 667 36.85 -18.47 28.60
N HIS A 668 35.68 -18.67 27.99
CA HIS A 668 35.54 -19.46 26.76
C HIS A 668 36.16 -18.75 25.55
N ALA A 669 35.88 -17.46 25.37
CA ALA A 669 36.39 -16.67 24.25
C ALA A 669 37.93 -16.56 24.29
N ASP A 670 38.51 -16.30 25.45
CA ASP A 670 39.97 -16.23 25.66
C ASP A 670 40.67 -17.54 25.28
N LYS A 671 40.08 -18.69 25.65
CA LYS A 671 40.62 -20.01 25.29
C LYS A 671 40.72 -20.22 23.78
N HIS A 672 39.76 -19.68 23.03
CA HIS A 672 39.69 -19.81 21.56
C HIS A 672 40.24 -18.58 20.83
N LYS A 673 40.79 -17.60 21.57
CA LYS A 673 41.32 -16.33 21.05
C LYS A 673 40.27 -15.51 20.29
N TYR A 674 39.03 -15.52 20.77
CA TYR A 674 37.96 -14.65 20.29
C TYR A 674 37.80 -13.42 21.17
N GLY A 675 37.38 -12.31 20.58
CA GLY A 675 36.91 -11.13 21.30
C GLY A 675 35.45 -11.29 21.73
N VAL A 676 35.05 -10.57 22.78
CA VAL A 676 33.65 -10.45 23.23
C VAL A 676 33.23 -8.99 23.13
N VAL A 677 32.16 -8.70 22.37
CA VAL A 677 31.62 -7.35 22.24
C VAL A 677 31.04 -6.89 23.59
N ARG A 678 31.25 -5.63 23.96
CA ARG A 678 30.90 -5.10 25.29
C ARG A 678 29.73 -4.12 25.28
N GLN A 679 29.37 -3.62 24.10
CA GLN A 679 28.41 -2.53 23.89
C GLN A 679 26.97 -3.04 23.74
N PHE A 680 26.80 -4.32 23.40
CA PHE A 680 25.51 -4.99 23.29
C PHE A 680 25.44 -6.08 24.36
N VAL A 681 24.27 -6.21 24.99
CA VAL A 681 24.07 -7.05 26.19
C VAL A 681 22.68 -7.67 26.15
N GLY A 682 22.55 -8.85 26.76
CA GLY A 682 21.26 -9.47 27.03
C GLY A 682 20.32 -8.56 27.82
N HIS A 683 19.02 -8.74 27.59
CA HIS A 683 17.95 -7.89 28.10
C HIS A 683 16.82 -8.69 28.77
N GLY A 684 15.89 -7.99 29.44
CA GLY A 684 14.86 -8.62 30.29
C GLY A 684 15.19 -8.62 31.79
N ASN A 685 16.32 -8.03 32.18
CA ASN A 685 16.67 -7.75 33.57
C ASN A 685 16.94 -6.25 33.77
N ASN A 686 16.31 -5.65 34.78
CA ASN A 686 16.44 -4.23 35.10
C ASN A 686 17.32 -3.95 36.34
N GLU A 687 17.99 -4.96 36.93
CA GLU A 687 18.76 -4.79 38.17
C GLU A 687 20.20 -5.38 38.12
N ALA A 688 21.14 -4.67 38.73
CA ALA A 688 22.44 -5.22 39.12
C ALA A 688 22.25 -6.14 40.33
N GLY A 689 22.47 -7.46 40.17
CA GLY A 689 22.20 -8.36 41.28
C GLY A 689 22.39 -9.85 41.01
N ARG A 690 21.57 -10.65 41.69
CA ARG A 690 21.47 -12.11 41.57
C ARG A 690 20.18 -12.48 40.84
N MET A 691 20.21 -13.58 40.11
CA MET A 691 19.05 -14.16 39.43
C MET A 691 17.98 -14.57 40.44
N VAL A 692 16.71 -14.30 40.14
CA VAL A 692 15.57 -14.62 41.00
C VAL A 692 14.67 -15.64 40.30
N LEU A 693 13.99 -16.48 41.08
CA LEU A 693 13.03 -17.46 40.58
C LEU A 693 11.94 -16.80 39.72
N ASN A 694 11.56 -17.44 38.61
CA ASN A 694 10.59 -16.99 37.61
C ASN A 694 10.99 -15.74 36.82
N GLN A 695 12.26 -15.32 36.92
CA GLN A 695 12.77 -14.23 36.09
C GLN A 695 13.08 -14.73 34.68
N THR A 696 12.74 -13.92 33.67
CA THR A 696 13.00 -14.22 32.26
C THR A 696 13.94 -13.15 31.67
N PHE A 697 14.98 -13.57 30.95
CA PHE A 697 15.91 -12.67 30.26
C PHE A 697 16.65 -13.39 29.13
N THR A 698 17.35 -12.65 28.27
CA THR A 698 18.14 -13.17 27.17
C THR A 698 19.62 -13.29 27.52
N ILE A 699 20.29 -14.29 26.95
CA ILE A 699 21.75 -14.39 26.92
C ILE A 699 22.15 -14.46 25.45
N GLU A 700 22.93 -13.48 24.99
CA GLU A 700 23.20 -13.24 23.56
C GLU A 700 24.67 -12.86 23.26
N PRO A 701 25.65 -13.74 23.54
CA PRO A 701 27.05 -13.42 23.30
C PRO A 701 27.33 -13.14 21.82
N MET A 702 27.98 -12.01 21.55
CA MET A 702 28.58 -11.68 20.26
C MET A 702 30.11 -11.87 20.34
N LEU A 703 30.65 -12.81 19.56
CA LEU A 703 32.07 -13.14 19.52
C LEU A 703 32.72 -12.64 18.24
N THR A 704 33.90 -12.03 18.32
CA THR A 704 34.65 -11.50 17.17
C THR A 704 35.96 -12.27 16.96
N ILE A 705 36.41 -12.43 15.71
CA ILE A 705 37.77 -12.95 15.42
C ILE A 705 38.83 -11.86 15.61
N GLY A 706 38.49 -10.60 15.33
CA GLY A 706 39.38 -9.46 15.44
C GLY A 706 38.88 -8.46 16.47
N SER A 707 38.78 -7.19 16.07
CA SER A 707 38.44 -6.07 16.95
C SER A 707 37.07 -6.23 17.60
N ILE A 708 37.01 -5.96 18.90
CA ILE A 708 35.76 -5.88 19.68
C ILE A 708 35.08 -4.51 19.59
N LYS A 709 35.71 -3.53 18.92
CA LYS A 709 35.18 -2.17 18.84
C LYS A 709 34.12 -2.09 17.75
N PRO A 710 32.88 -1.69 18.07
CA PRO A 710 31.84 -1.51 17.09
C PRO A 710 31.95 -0.14 16.40
N VAL A 711 31.65 -0.11 15.11
CA VAL A 711 31.41 1.09 14.30
C VAL A 711 29.99 0.98 13.76
N MET A 712 29.18 2.00 14.00
CA MET A 712 27.81 2.09 13.49
C MET A 712 27.81 2.75 12.11
N TRP A 713 27.06 2.19 11.16
CA TRP A 713 26.89 2.79 9.84
C TRP A 713 25.88 3.95 9.85
N ASP A 714 25.84 4.70 8.75
CA ASP A 714 24.97 5.88 8.55
C ASP A 714 23.46 5.55 8.59
N ASP A 715 23.08 4.28 8.57
CA ASP A 715 21.70 3.85 8.75
C ASP A 715 21.26 3.84 10.23
N ASN A 716 22.18 4.12 11.16
CA ASN A 716 22.00 4.14 12.61
C ASN A 716 21.59 2.79 13.23
N TRP A 717 21.77 1.69 12.52
CA TRP A 717 21.38 0.34 12.98
C TRP A 717 22.45 -0.71 12.73
N THR A 718 23.09 -0.69 11.56
CA THR A 718 24.10 -1.69 11.21
C THR A 718 25.36 -1.41 12.01
N VAL A 719 25.83 -2.45 12.73
CA VAL A 719 27.03 -2.37 13.55
C VAL A 719 28.05 -3.36 13.02
N VAL A 720 29.24 -2.86 12.70
CA VAL A 720 30.36 -3.67 12.22
C VAL A 720 31.54 -3.57 13.17
N THR A 721 32.43 -4.54 13.14
CA THR A 721 33.73 -4.45 13.82
C THR A 721 34.59 -3.38 13.13
N GLU A 722 35.36 -2.61 13.90
CA GLU A 722 36.22 -1.53 13.39
C GLU A 722 37.21 -2.02 12.32
N ASP A 723 37.63 -3.29 12.41
CA ASP A 723 38.55 -3.94 11.48
C ASP A 723 37.86 -4.82 10.42
N ALA A 724 36.53 -4.79 10.36
CA ALA A 724 35.72 -5.65 9.49
C ALA A 724 36.03 -7.16 9.64
N SER A 725 36.43 -7.60 10.83
CA SER A 725 36.56 -9.03 11.16
C SER A 725 35.21 -9.70 11.39
N LEU A 726 35.13 -11.01 11.16
CA LEU A 726 33.92 -11.81 11.41
C LEU A 726 33.48 -11.74 12.86
N SER A 727 32.16 -11.73 13.07
CA SER A 727 31.55 -12.05 14.36
C SER A 727 30.35 -12.97 14.21
N ALA A 728 30.09 -13.75 15.26
CA ALA A 728 28.96 -14.67 15.35
C ALA A 728 28.21 -14.45 16.67
N GLN A 729 26.91 -14.72 16.64
CA GLN A 729 26.02 -14.56 17.78
C GLN A 729 25.01 -15.71 17.84
N PHE A 730 24.71 -16.13 19.05
CA PHE A 730 23.58 -17.01 19.35
C PHE A 730 22.85 -16.45 20.56
N GLU A 731 21.55 -16.68 20.60
CA GLU A 731 20.73 -16.16 21.69
C GLU A 731 19.59 -17.10 22.07
N HIS A 732 19.35 -17.17 23.38
CA HIS A 732 18.14 -17.74 23.93
C HIS A 732 17.48 -16.83 24.97
N THR A 733 16.16 -16.80 24.94
CA THR A 733 15.34 -16.39 26.09
C THR A 733 15.29 -17.53 27.09
N ILE A 734 15.65 -17.26 28.35
CA ILE A 734 15.64 -18.26 29.44
C ILE A 734 14.73 -17.84 30.59
N LEU A 735 14.16 -18.82 31.28
CA LEU A 735 13.38 -18.68 32.51
C LEU A 735 14.16 -19.29 33.68
N ILE A 736 14.38 -18.54 34.74
CA ILE A 736 15.02 -19.06 35.96
C ILE A 736 14.02 -19.92 36.73
N THR A 737 14.34 -21.19 36.93
CA THR A 737 13.54 -22.17 37.67
C THR A 737 14.15 -22.45 39.03
N LYS A 738 13.53 -23.33 39.84
CA LYS A 738 14.04 -23.64 41.19
C LYS A 738 15.41 -24.31 41.16
N ASP A 739 15.66 -25.11 40.12
CA ASP A 739 16.83 -25.99 40.03
C ASP A 739 17.85 -25.52 38.97
N GLY A 740 17.63 -24.37 38.32
CA GLY A 740 18.52 -23.84 37.28
C GLY A 740 17.83 -22.84 36.35
N ALA A 741 17.98 -23.04 35.04
CA ALA A 741 17.34 -22.26 33.99
C ALA A 741 16.71 -23.16 32.92
N GLU A 742 15.54 -22.77 32.44
CA GLU A 742 14.82 -23.39 31.32
C GLU A 742 14.96 -22.52 30.07
N ILE A 743 15.31 -23.12 28.93
CA ILE A 743 15.42 -22.42 27.64
C ILE A 743 14.04 -22.38 26.99
N LEU A 744 13.47 -21.18 26.84
CA LEU A 744 12.13 -20.99 26.25
C LEU A 744 12.14 -21.02 24.72
N THR A 745 13.29 -20.78 24.10
CA THR A 745 13.46 -20.71 22.63
C THR A 745 14.29 -21.85 22.06
N ASN A 746 14.19 -23.04 22.66
CA ASN A 746 14.89 -24.22 22.14
C ASN A 746 14.30 -24.61 20.78
N CYS A 747 15.15 -24.86 19.77
CA CYS A 747 14.77 -25.14 18.38
C CYS A 747 15.49 -26.35 17.83
#